data_AF-A0A8H5LHH1-F1
#
_entry.id   AF-A0A8H5LHH1-F1
#
_cell.length_a   1.000
_cell.length_b   1.000
_cell.length_c   1.000
_cell.angle_alpha   90.00
_cell.angle_beta   90.00
_cell.angle_gamma   90.00
#
_symmetry.space_group_name_H-M   'P 1'
#
loop_
_entity.id
_entity.type
_entity.pdbx_description
1 polymer ?
#
loop_
_entity_poly.entity_id
_entity_poly.type
_entity_poly.pdbx_seq_one_letter_code
_entity_poly.pdbx_strand_id
1 'polypeptide(L)'
;MASSGKSRHDPLLAQLNEDEEEAKYGRLSQPGKRKRSRKSLGEDEESGEVILDPKTSKRIFELAKIQQDEIDALDAEEDEDEETDQPQPQARAMEDNDEEEEDDYDAEMEDQEEVEEIFEIDAGDMETLDALLPHNAGERKTLADIIFAKLESAESQAPQASPNAATIQKVQQGLLISSPFVDLSIIILFDRPIKTKSSSRIRPKSSGDVYQALVLTRLSSLRAGQWLTKYKSGPLPKVIKVIPTLPAWARILALTEPENWSPHACRAATKSFISTMKPPQAQLFLSVVLLDAVREDIQQNKKLNVQYYEALKRALYKPGAFFKGIIFPMLDQGCTLKEAAIIASILARVKIPVLHASAALLRIAEMDYSGPNSLFIRVLVDKKFSLPYKVVDALVFHFIRLSNTYKAKSRADSEKLPVLWHQSLLVFAQRYASDLTPDQKDALLDVIRATPHPQIGPEIRRELVNSVYTTLASTSTCLSNMANLRGAPVAVRIGGTTQDRATYDPNLSSAVQYTVASPADAPTSLTFGPSFFTLAAGLPGDVTVGLNRRLNNQANTRSAAIQAKNTIPSSKLFAIELGNEPECGKAWNQSADAASEQSWFNAVSTSVGNIFQGGVFLSWDTSPLISALGSAISHVHSISRHSYPQSACGGASTNLQSLMSHSGIVLYTSQYKSGATTVHNAGLRYFLGETNSATCGGGGISPTFGAALWIVDYVLQGALNGVERLYFHQGTIGNCQYCWWGRFTTGAPMYGVIFLNEFLGADGARLAMLDNGTGAVASYVVYNSANAPVRLLVYNSNYYDGTGTRSSTSVSFTGGGIPSSGTKTAKRLTAPNATSRVDMGGTVTIGGGGTFDGNCNAIGNQVKENVAVNGGSLTVTVSASEALILYL
;
A
#
# COMPACT_ATOMS: atom_id res chain seq x y z
N MET A 1 5.72 25.62 12.40
CA MET A 1 4.52 24.94 12.94
C MET A 1 3.37 25.11 11.96
N ALA A 2 3.22 24.14 11.07
CA ALA A 2 2.12 24.11 10.11
C ALA A 2 0.78 23.83 10.80
N SER A 3 -0.31 24.37 10.27
CA SER A 3 -1.62 23.77 10.39
C SER A 3 -1.72 22.64 9.37
N SER A 4 -2.09 21.43 9.77
CA SER A 4 -2.24 20.31 8.82
C SER A 4 -3.29 20.65 7.75
N GLY A 5 -2.84 20.71 6.50
CA GLY A 5 -3.71 20.86 5.34
C GLY A 5 -4.56 19.61 5.15
N LYS A 6 -5.81 19.62 5.65
CA LYS A 6 -6.74 18.51 5.45
C LYS A 6 -7.01 18.33 3.96
N SER A 7 -6.64 17.17 3.43
CA SER A 7 -6.74 16.91 1.99
C SER A 7 -8.21 16.82 1.58
N ARG A 8 -8.45 16.92 0.27
CA ARG A 8 -9.81 16.79 -0.30
C ARG A 8 -10.46 15.43 0.00
N HIS A 9 -9.66 14.42 0.38
CA HIS A 9 -10.07 13.02 0.63
C HIS A 9 -9.17 12.28 1.64
N ASP A 10 -9.07 12.77 2.89
CA ASP A 10 -8.27 12.10 3.94
C ASP A 10 -8.66 10.62 4.13
N PRO A 11 -7.71 9.69 4.43
CA PRO A 11 -8.01 8.28 4.63
C PRO A 11 -9.03 8.04 5.75
N LEU A 12 -9.92 7.06 5.58
CA LEU A 12 -10.97 6.77 6.56
C LEU A 12 -10.40 6.40 7.94
N LEU A 13 -9.20 5.80 8.00
CA LEU A 13 -8.53 5.52 9.27
C LEU A 13 -8.10 6.81 9.99
N ALA A 14 -7.47 7.75 9.29
CA ALA A 14 -7.11 9.05 9.87
C ALA A 14 -8.36 9.80 10.35
N GLN A 15 -9.43 9.78 9.55
CA GLN A 15 -10.72 10.34 9.94
C GLN A 15 -11.39 9.63 11.13
N LEU A 16 -11.12 8.34 11.37
CA LEU A 16 -11.63 7.62 12.56
C LEU A 16 -10.82 7.97 13.81
N ASN A 17 -9.49 8.03 13.69
CA ASN A 17 -8.62 8.49 14.77
C ASN A 17 -8.97 9.93 15.20
N GLU A 18 -9.23 10.84 14.26
CA GLU A 18 -9.68 12.20 14.58
C GLU A 18 -11.04 12.23 15.30
N ASP A 19 -12.02 11.41 14.88
CA ASP A 19 -13.32 11.30 15.56
C ASP A 19 -13.14 10.74 16.99
N GLU A 20 -12.24 9.77 17.19
CA GLU A 20 -11.95 9.17 18.50
C GLU A 20 -11.20 10.13 19.43
N GLU A 21 -10.24 10.90 18.92
CA GLU A 21 -9.58 11.97 19.70
C GLU A 21 -10.55 13.10 20.04
N GLU A 22 -11.39 13.55 19.10
CA GLU A 22 -12.42 14.57 19.36
C GLU A 22 -13.47 14.06 20.37
N ALA A 23 -13.84 12.78 20.34
CA ALA A 23 -14.76 12.17 21.31
C ALA A 23 -14.13 11.93 22.70
N LYS A 24 -12.81 11.68 22.77
CA LYS A 24 -12.09 11.35 24.02
C LYS A 24 -11.54 12.58 24.75
N TYR A 25 -11.20 13.64 24.03
CA TYR A 25 -10.55 14.84 24.58
C TYR A 25 -11.25 16.17 24.24
N GLY A 26 -12.25 16.16 23.35
CA GLY A 26 -12.94 17.37 22.89
C GLY A 26 -12.09 18.23 21.93
N ARG A 27 -12.66 19.34 21.47
CA ARG A 27 -11.95 20.28 20.58
C ARG A 27 -10.93 21.14 21.33
N LEU A 28 -9.68 20.71 21.31
CA LEU A 28 -8.53 21.46 21.82
C LEU A 28 -8.34 22.78 21.04
N SER A 29 -8.77 23.90 21.63
CA SER A 29 -8.61 25.22 21.00
C SER A 29 -7.19 25.77 21.15
N GLN A 30 -6.52 26.10 20.04
CA GLN A 30 -5.22 26.79 20.09
C GLN A 30 -5.37 28.27 20.51
N PRO A 31 -4.48 28.82 21.37
CA PRO A 31 -4.58 30.22 21.84
C PRO A 31 -4.39 31.26 20.73
N GLY A 32 -5.41 32.10 20.50
CA GLY A 32 -5.41 33.12 19.45
C GLY A 32 -4.40 34.26 19.68
N LYS A 33 -3.41 34.41 18.78
CA LYS A 33 -2.42 35.51 18.83
C LYS A 33 -3.06 36.87 18.50
N ARG A 34 -2.89 37.82 19.42
CA ARG A 34 -3.43 39.20 19.35
C ARG A 34 -2.61 40.06 18.39
N LYS A 35 -3.19 40.49 17.25
CA LYS A 35 -2.52 41.40 16.29
C LYS A 35 -2.09 42.72 16.95
N ARG A 36 -0.86 43.17 16.69
CA ARG A 36 -0.35 44.53 16.99
C ARG A 36 -0.07 45.27 15.69
N SER A 37 -0.33 46.58 15.63
CA SER A 37 -0.14 47.36 14.41
C SER A 37 1.33 47.70 14.15
N ARG A 38 1.74 47.68 12.88
CA ARG A 38 3.09 48.06 12.43
C ARG A 38 3.10 49.55 12.04
N LYS A 39 4.12 50.33 12.43
CA LYS A 39 4.26 51.74 12.05
C LYS A 39 5.72 52.17 11.83
N SER A 40 6.13 52.15 10.55
CA SER A 40 7.05 53.05 9.83
C SER A 40 8.43 53.47 10.41
N LEU A 41 9.45 53.42 9.50
CA LEU A 41 10.74 54.16 9.46
C LEU A 41 11.92 53.62 10.31
N GLY A 42 13.14 53.79 9.77
CA GLY A 42 14.44 53.54 10.42
C GLY A 42 15.38 52.67 9.57
N GLU A 43 16.54 53.21 9.20
CA GLU A 43 17.61 52.56 8.41
C GLU A 43 18.74 51.97 9.30
N ASP A 44 19.72 51.33 8.66
CA ASP A 44 21.10 51.02 9.07
C ASP A 44 21.48 49.85 10.04
N GLU A 45 22.24 48.93 9.45
CA GLU A 45 23.46 48.18 9.85
C GLU A 45 23.70 47.42 11.19
N GLU A 46 24.38 46.28 11.00
CA GLU A 46 25.26 45.50 11.90
C GLU A 46 24.73 44.77 13.16
N SER A 47 25.63 43.95 13.74
CA SER A 47 25.36 42.73 14.49
C SER A 47 25.49 42.85 16.02
N GLY A 48 24.75 42.03 16.77
CA GLY A 48 25.00 41.80 18.20
C GLY A 48 24.36 40.52 18.74
N GLU A 49 25.11 39.75 19.52
CA GLU A 49 24.59 38.59 20.27
C GLU A 49 23.76 39.02 21.49
N VAL A 50 22.83 38.17 21.93
CA VAL A 50 22.01 38.40 23.14
C VAL A 50 22.40 37.39 24.23
N ILE A 51 23.04 37.90 25.28
CA ILE A 51 23.45 37.12 26.47
C ILE A 51 22.25 36.98 27.43
N LEU A 52 22.04 35.76 27.95
CA LEU A 52 20.99 35.45 28.94
C LEU A 52 21.49 35.60 30.39
N ASP A 53 20.58 35.96 31.30
CA ASP A 53 20.88 36.21 32.72
C ASP A 53 21.33 34.94 33.48
N PRO A 54 22.48 34.97 34.19
CA PRO A 54 22.97 33.85 35.00
C PRO A 54 21.98 33.29 36.04
N LYS A 55 21.08 34.10 36.61
CA LYS A 55 20.07 33.58 37.56
C LYS A 55 19.01 32.72 36.86
N THR A 56 18.70 33.04 35.62
CA THR A 56 17.77 32.25 34.80
C THR A 56 18.42 30.93 34.39
N SER A 57 19.65 30.95 33.89
CA SER A 57 20.41 29.72 33.54
C SER A 57 20.61 28.80 34.74
N LYS A 58 21.00 29.32 35.91
CA LYS A 58 21.26 28.48 37.08
C LYS A 58 20.01 27.70 37.54
N ARG A 59 18.83 28.32 37.44
CA ARG A 59 17.55 27.71 37.82
C ARG A 59 17.08 26.65 36.81
N ILE A 60 17.45 26.80 35.54
CA ILE A 60 17.24 25.77 34.50
C ILE A 60 18.14 24.55 34.78
N PHE A 61 19.41 24.75 35.16
CA PHE A 61 20.30 23.64 35.52
C PHE A 61 19.90 22.95 36.84
N GLU A 62 19.40 23.67 37.85
CA GLU A 62 18.85 23.05 39.06
C GLU A 62 17.62 22.18 38.76
N LEU A 63 16.71 22.64 37.90
CA LEU A 63 15.54 21.83 37.49
C LEU A 63 15.93 20.64 36.61
N ALA A 64 16.82 20.82 35.64
CA ALA A 64 17.32 19.73 34.81
C ALA A 64 18.07 18.67 35.66
N LYS A 65 18.82 19.10 36.69
CA LYS A 65 19.45 18.14 37.60
C LYS A 65 18.44 17.38 38.43
N ILE A 66 17.41 18.02 38.99
CA ILE A 66 16.37 17.31 39.76
C ILE A 66 15.66 16.27 38.88
N GLN A 67 15.37 16.59 37.62
CA GLN A 67 14.76 15.62 36.69
C GLN A 67 15.70 14.45 36.33
N GLN A 68 17.02 14.66 36.33
CA GLN A 68 17.99 13.58 36.12
C GLN A 68 18.16 12.74 37.40
N ASP A 69 18.35 13.39 38.56
CA ASP A 69 18.42 12.75 39.87
C ASP A 69 17.13 11.94 40.21
N GLU A 70 15.97 12.27 39.64
CA GLU A 70 14.72 11.47 39.72
C GLU A 70 14.66 10.29 38.74
N ILE A 71 15.32 10.35 37.57
CA ILE A 71 15.38 9.25 36.60
C ILE A 71 16.43 8.23 37.04
N ASP A 72 17.62 8.71 37.37
CA ASP A 72 18.76 7.90 37.82
C ASP A 72 18.44 7.15 39.14
N ALA A 73 17.42 7.59 39.90
CA ALA A 73 16.91 6.93 41.10
C ALA A 73 15.76 5.93 40.84
N LEU A 74 15.18 5.91 39.63
CA LEU A 74 14.19 4.90 39.19
C LEU A 74 14.86 3.73 38.47
N ASP A 75 15.94 4.00 37.72
CA ASP A 75 16.74 2.98 37.04
C ASP A 75 17.68 2.20 38.01
N ALA A 76 17.62 2.49 39.32
CA ALA A 76 18.51 1.93 40.34
C ALA A 76 17.90 0.80 41.21
N GLU A 77 16.71 0.28 40.88
CA GLU A 77 16.12 -0.91 41.53
C GLU A 77 16.13 -2.20 40.66
N GLU A 78 16.64 -2.16 39.42
CA GLU A 78 16.82 -3.37 38.57
C GLU A 78 18.30 -3.54 38.12
N ASP A 79 18.87 -4.69 38.52
CA ASP A 79 20.17 -5.30 38.16
C ASP A 79 21.50 -4.65 38.67
N GLU A 80 22.30 -5.43 39.42
CA GLU A 80 23.70 -5.17 39.81
C GLU A 80 24.71 -5.73 38.77
N ASP A 81 25.99 -5.29 38.85
CA ASP A 81 27.20 -5.80 38.16
C ASP A 81 27.42 -5.44 36.65
N GLU A 82 27.73 -4.15 36.41
CA GLU A 82 28.95 -3.55 35.77
C GLU A 82 29.82 -4.38 34.76
N GLU A 83 30.53 -3.85 33.74
CA GLU A 83 30.97 -2.49 33.28
C GLU A 83 31.33 -2.56 31.75
N THR A 84 32.01 -1.68 30.96
CA THR A 84 32.87 -0.48 31.12
C THR A 84 32.74 0.47 29.88
N ASP A 85 32.90 1.78 30.10
CA ASP A 85 33.44 2.85 29.21
C ASP A 85 32.66 3.48 28.01
N GLN A 86 32.99 4.77 27.79
CA GLN A 86 32.44 5.74 26.82
C GLN A 86 33.60 6.70 26.32
N PRO A 87 33.45 7.91 25.72
CA PRO A 87 32.28 8.68 25.25
C PRO A 87 32.36 9.34 23.85
N GLN A 88 31.36 10.20 23.58
CA GLN A 88 31.02 10.96 22.36
C GLN A 88 31.78 12.34 22.29
N PRO A 89 31.34 13.45 21.64
CA PRO A 89 30.21 13.72 20.71
C PRO A 89 30.46 14.71 19.53
N GLN A 90 29.47 14.90 18.65
CA GLN A 90 28.77 16.20 18.41
C GLN A 90 27.61 16.07 17.40
N ALA A 91 26.66 17.03 17.42
CA ALA A 91 25.41 16.98 16.65
C ALA A 91 24.88 18.38 16.28
N ARG A 92 24.02 18.49 15.25
CA ARG A 92 23.03 19.58 15.10
C ARG A 92 21.96 19.31 14.03
N ALA A 93 20.73 19.75 14.32
CA ALA A 93 19.69 20.13 13.33
C ALA A 93 19.77 21.67 13.12
N MET A 94 18.91 22.39 12.39
CA MET A 94 17.56 22.13 11.83
C MET A 94 17.26 23.24 10.78
N GLU A 95 16.28 23.05 9.88
CA GLU A 95 15.21 24.02 9.50
C GLU A 95 14.57 23.68 8.12
N ASP A 96 13.24 23.83 8.04
CA ASP A 96 12.41 23.61 6.84
C ASP A 96 12.07 24.93 6.13
N ASN A 97 11.66 24.88 4.86
CA ASN A 97 10.88 25.95 4.23
C ASN A 97 9.97 25.39 3.11
N ASP A 98 8.66 25.69 3.18
CA ASP A 98 7.62 25.14 2.30
C ASP A 98 7.25 26.10 1.14
N GLU A 99 6.99 25.57 -0.06
CA GLU A 99 6.15 26.21 -1.09
C GLU A 99 5.25 25.14 -1.76
N GLU A 100 3.95 25.45 -1.96
CA GLU A 100 2.91 24.57 -2.52
C GLU A 100 2.38 25.11 -3.87
N GLU A 101 2.10 24.24 -4.84
CA GLU A 101 1.20 24.52 -5.99
C GLU A 101 0.22 23.35 -6.22
N GLU A 102 -0.88 23.62 -6.96
CA GLU A 102 -2.11 22.80 -7.00
C GLU A 102 -2.26 21.99 -8.33
N ASP A 103 -3.50 21.70 -8.74
CA ASP A 103 -3.94 21.02 -10.00
C ASP A 103 -3.69 19.49 -10.13
N ASP A 104 -4.49 18.70 -10.86
CA ASP A 104 -5.95 18.74 -11.11
C ASP A 104 -6.45 17.30 -11.41
N TYR A 105 -7.75 17.04 -11.35
CA TYR A 105 -8.37 15.73 -11.65
C TYR A 105 -9.64 15.89 -12.51
N ASP A 106 -9.46 15.89 -13.83
CA ASP A 106 -10.57 15.81 -14.79
C ASP A 106 -11.03 14.35 -15.02
N ALA A 107 -12.22 14.15 -15.58
CA ALA A 107 -12.93 12.86 -15.50
C ALA A 107 -13.52 12.35 -16.81
N GLU A 108 -13.25 11.08 -17.14
CA GLU A 108 -13.92 10.35 -18.22
C GLU A 108 -14.12 8.87 -17.88
N MET A 109 -15.31 8.36 -18.18
CA MET A 109 -15.62 7.03 -18.76
C MET A 109 -17.15 6.89 -18.88
N GLU A 110 -17.61 6.25 -19.96
CA GLU A 110 -19.00 6.34 -20.44
C GLU A 110 -19.97 5.34 -19.79
N ASP A 111 -21.28 5.61 -19.88
CA ASP A 111 -22.34 4.67 -19.51
C ASP A 111 -22.48 3.59 -20.62
N GLN A 112 -22.47 2.30 -20.25
CA GLN A 112 -23.00 1.20 -21.07
C GLN A 112 -24.04 0.41 -20.26
N GLU A 113 -25.14 0.03 -20.90
CA GLU A 113 -26.25 -0.69 -20.28
C GLU A 113 -26.10 -2.20 -20.48
N GLU A 114 -26.00 -2.96 -19.40
CA GLU A 114 -26.27 -4.40 -19.39
C GLU A 114 -27.54 -4.71 -18.58
N VAL A 115 -28.29 -5.71 -19.03
CA VAL A 115 -29.61 -6.07 -18.49
C VAL A 115 -29.47 -7.12 -17.39
N GLU A 116 -29.97 -6.82 -16.19
CA GLU A 116 -30.03 -7.81 -15.11
C GLU A 116 -31.30 -8.67 -15.20
N GLU A 117 -31.14 -9.99 -15.28
CA GLU A 117 -32.22 -10.96 -15.08
C GLU A 117 -32.68 -11.00 -13.61
N ILE A 118 -33.96 -11.30 -13.40
CA ILE A 118 -34.58 -11.30 -12.06
C ILE A 118 -34.45 -12.70 -11.44
N PHE A 119 -33.75 -12.79 -10.31
CA PHE A 119 -33.84 -13.95 -9.43
C PHE A 119 -35.07 -13.85 -8.52
N GLU A 120 -35.96 -14.83 -8.62
CA GLU A 120 -37.06 -15.02 -7.66
C GLU A 120 -36.54 -15.71 -6.39
N ILE A 121 -37.22 -15.45 -5.25
CA ILE A 121 -36.95 -16.08 -3.96
C ILE A 121 -38.24 -16.79 -3.52
N ASP A 122 -38.09 -18.02 -3.06
CA ASP A 122 -39.19 -18.96 -2.80
C ASP A 122 -40.16 -18.49 -1.68
N ALA A 123 -41.39 -18.99 -1.74
CA ALA A 123 -42.52 -18.50 -0.96
C ALA A 123 -42.62 -19.06 0.47
N GLY A 124 -41.80 -20.05 0.85
CA GLY A 124 -41.88 -20.71 2.16
C GLY A 124 -41.51 -19.82 3.37
N ASP A 125 -40.61 -18.85 3.20
CA ASP A 125 -39.98 -18.12 4.30
C ASP A 125 -40.81 -16.94 4.88
N MET A 126 -42.07 -16.76 4.45
CA MET A 126 -42.87 -15.60 4.86
C MET A 126 -43.75 -15.85 6.10
N GLU A 127 -44.21 -17.08 6.34
CA GLU A 127 -45.38 -17.33 7.19
C GLU A 127 -45.06 -17.51 8.69
N THR A 128 -43.79 -17.74 9.07
CA THR A 128 -43.37 -17.94 10.47
C THR A 128 -43.13 -16.63 11.25
N LEU A 129 -43.27 -15.46 10.60
CA LEU A 129 -42.84 -14.17 11.16
C LEU A 129 -43.93 -13.36 11.89
N ASP A 130 -45.21 -13.69 11.71
CA ASP A 130 -46.34 -12.89 12.23
C ASP A 130 -46.78 -13.27 13.65
N ALA A 131 -46.20 -14.33 14.24
CA ALA A 131 -46.68 -14.96 15.46
C ALA A 131 -46.11 -14.42 16.80
N LEU A 132 -45.16 -13.47 16.79
CA LEU A 132 -44.33 -13.13 17.96
C LEU A 132 -44.07 -11.63 18.22
N LEU A 133 -44.98 -10.73 17.81
CA LEU A 133 -44.85 -9.29 18.08
C LEU A 133 -46.01 -8.71 18.91
N PRO A 134 -45.83 -8.46 20.22
CA PRO A 134 -46.72 -7.58 20.98
C PRO A 134 -46.39 -6.10 20.67
N HIS A 135 -47.42 -5.26 20.51
CA HIS A 135 -47.26 -3.82 20.34
C HIS A 135 -46.71 -3.13 21.59
N ASN A 136 -45.87 -2.12 21.38
CA ASN A 136 -46.01 -0.84 22.08
C ASN A 136 -45.43 0.30 21.22
N ALA A 137 -46.08 1.46 21.25
CA ALA A 137 -45.67 2.64 20.49
C ALA A 137 -45.05 3.70 21.43
N GLY A 138 -44.01 4.37 20.97
CA GLY A 138 -43.38 5.53 21.63
C GLY A 138 -43.40 6.74 20.69
N GLU A 139 -43.37 7.94 21.26
CA GLU A 139 -43.65 9.19 20.53
C GLU A 139 -42.58 9.56 19.48
N ARG A 140 -43.03 9.97 18.29
CA ARG A 140 -42.15 10.54 17.24
C ARG A 140 -41.82 12.00 17.59
N LYS A 141 -40.53 12.32 17.80
CA LYS A 141 -40.01 13.69 17.81
C LYS A 141 -39.81 14.20 16.38
N THR A 142 -39.78 15.52 16.16
CA THR A 142 -39.64 16.09 14.81
C THR A 142 -38.19 16.13 14.35
N LEU A 143 -37.98 16.20 13.03
CA LEU A 143 -36.65 16.34 12.43
C LEU A 143 -35.92 17.59 12.92
N ALA A 144 -36.64 18.68 13.21
CA ALA A 144 -36.09 19.89 13.80
C ALA A 144 -35.52 19.63 15.20
N ASP A 145 -36.28 18.96 16.07
CA ASP A 145 -35.86 18.64 17.45
C ASP A 145 -34.58 17.79 17.47
N ILE A 146 -34.47 16.83 16.54
CA ILE A 146 -33.29 15.96 16.41
C ILE A 146 -32.06 16.75 15.93
N ILE A 147 -32.25 17.71 15.00
CA ILE A 147 -31.18 18.58 14.52
C ILE A 147 -30.72 19.55 15.62
N PHE A 148 -31.64 20.14 16.40
CA PHE A 148 -31.27 21.02 17.51
C PHE A 148 -30.60 20.23 18.65
N ALA A 149 -31.14 19.08 19.06
CA ALA A 149 -30.52 18.26 20.10
C ALA A 149 -29.11 17.78 19.74
N LYS A 150 -28.82 17.50 18.46
CA LYS A 150 -27.45 17.16 17.98
C LYS A 150 -26.50 18.36 17.88
N LEU A 151 -27.02 19.60 17.85
CA LEU A 151 -26.20 20.81 17.92
C LEU A 151 -25.92 21.19 19.38
N GLU A 152 -26.94 21.17 20.24
CA GLU A 152 -26.83 21.55 21.66
C GLU A 152 -25.99 20.55 22.47
N SER A 153 -26.08 19.25 22.17
CA SER A 153 -25.23 18.22 22.81
C SER A 153 -23.73 18.39 22.50
N ALA A 154 -23.38 19.01 21.36
CA ALA A 154 -21.99 19.31 21.01
C ALA A 154 -21.43 20.55 21.72
N GLU A 155 -22.28 21.39 22.34
CA GLU A 155 -21.86 22.58 23.10
C GLU A 155 -21.93 22.36 24.64
N SER A 156 -22.52 21.24 25.10
CA SER A 156 -22.93 21.07 26.50
C SER A 156 -21.92 20.34 27.43
N GLN A 157 -20.75 19.90 26.94
CA GLN A 157 -19.79 19.11 27.74
C GLN A 157 -18.47 19.86 28.01
N ALA A 158 -18.48 20.71 29.05
CA ALA A 158 -17.28 21.16 29.74
C ALA A 158 -17.58 21.33 31.25
N PRO A 159 -16.78 20.77 32.17
CA PRO A 159 -17.08 20.75 33.60
C PRO A 159 -16.79 22.09 34.32
N GLN A 160 -17.47 22.33 35.44
CA GLN A 160 -17.33 23.56 36.23
C GLN A 160 -16.13 23.53 37.18
N ALA A 161 -15.35 24.61 37.17
CA ALA A 161 -14.52 25.07 38.28
C ALA A 161 -14.44 26.60 38.27
N SER A 162 -14.12 27.23 39.40
CA SER A 162 -14.14 28.69 39.61
C SER A 162 -12.91 29.13 40.44
N PRO A 163 -12.71 30.41 40.81
CA PRO A 163 -13.25 31.66 40.25
C PRO A 163 -12.12 32.67 39.88
N ASN A 164 -12.36 33.60 38.95
CA ASN A 164 -11.57 34.85 38.89
C ASN A 164 -12.29 35.99 38.13
N ALA A 165 -13.20 36.68 38.82
CA ALA A 165 -13.99 37.77 38.26
C ALA A 165 -13.27 39.13 38.37
N ALA A 166 -12.58 39.55 37.30
CA ALA A 166 -11.97 40.90 37.22
C ALA A 166 -11.88 41.50 35.81
N THR A 167 -11.75 40.68 34.76
CA THR A 167 -11.34 41.18 33.42
C THR A 167 -12.50 41.39 32.44
N ILE A 168 -13.64 40.71 32.61
CA ILE A 168 -14.81 40.79 31.69
C ILE A 168 -15.76 41.95 32.09
N GLN A 169 -15.20 43.12 32.37
CA GLN A 169 -15.98 44.34 32.69
C GLN A 169 -15.63 45.55 31.81
N LYS A 170 -14.72 45.39 30.82
CA LYS A 170 -14.31 46.46 29.88
C LYS A 170 -14.66 46.20 28.41
N VAL A 171 -15.51 45.20 28.13
CA VAL A 171 -16.12 44.98 26.79
C VAL A 171 -17.60 45.41 26.79
N GLN A 172 -18.21 45.54 27.97
CA GLN A 172 -19.67 45.64 28.17
C GLN A 172 -20.27 47.05 27.98
N GLN A 173 -19.49 48.02 27.46
CA GLN A 173 -19.95 49.38 27.16
C GLN A 173 -19.87 49.75 25.66
N GLY A 174 -19.47 48.82 24.78
CA GLY A 174 -19.31 49.09 23.34
C GLY A 174 -20.49 48.67 22.44
N LEU A 175 -21.45 47.89 22.95
CA LEU A 175 -22.46 47.18 22.15
C LEU A 175 -23.85 47.22 22.79
N LEU A 176 -24.38 48.43 23.01
CA LEU A 176 -25.78 48.67 23.36
C LEU A 176 -26.39 49.74 22.44
N ILE A 177 -26.74 49.35 21.22
CA ILE A 177 -27.73 50.06 20.40
C ILE A 177 -28.82 49.05 20.01
N SER A 178 -29.90 49.11 20.79
CA SER A 178 -31.26 48.59 20.54
C SER A 178 -31.47 47.61 19.37
N SER A 179 -31.69 46.33 19.70
CA SER A 179 -32.64 45.50 18.97
C SER A 179 -34.01 45.64 19.64
N PRO A 180 -35.08 46.05 18.93
CA PRO A 180 -36.43 45.71 19.33
C PRO A 180 -36.71 44.25 18.97
N PHE A 181 -37.50 43.57 19.81
CA PHE A 181 -38.04 42.24 19.49
C PHE A 181 -38.91 42.31 18.22
N VAL A 182 -38.90 41.25 17.41
CA VAL A 182 -40.03 40.93 16.52
C VAL A 182 -40.51 39.53 16.87
N ASP A 183 -41.77 39.50 17.30
CA ASP A 183 -42.49 38.42 17.96
C ASP A 183 -42.80 37.22 17.04
N LEU A 184 -43.23 36.10 17.63
CA LEU A 184 -43.51 34.81 16.99
C LEU A 184 -44.83 34.80 16.17
N SER A 185 -45.29 35.97 15.72
CA SER A 185 -46.69 36.27 15.40
C SER A 185 -46.94 36.78 13.97
N ILE A 186 -46.13 36.35 12.99
CA ILE A 186 -46.38 36.58 11.56
C ILE A 186 -46.69 35.25 10.84
N ILE A 187 -47.83 34.67 11.21
CA ILE A 187 -48.59 33.74 10.36
C ILE A 187 -49.87 34.50 9.97
N ILE A 188 -50.36 34.29 8.74
CA ILE A 188 -51.47 35.04 8.10
C ILE A 188 -51.10 36.47 7.69
N LEU A 189 -50.73 36.66 6.41
CA LEU A 189 -51.31 37.65 5.48
C LEU A 189 -50.46 37.72 4.19
N PHE A 190 -50.99 37.22 3.08
CA PHE A 190 -51.28 37.99 1.85
C PHE A 190 -51.71 37.06 0.70
N ASP A 191 -52.99 37.05 0.38
CA ASP A 191 -53.49 36.61 -0.92
C ASP A 191 -53.76 37.84 -1.80
N ARG A 192 -52.95 38.00 -2.86
CA ARG A 192 -53.24 38.78 -4.09
C ARG A 192 -52.08 38.67 -5.09
N PRO A 193 -52.33 38.70 -6.41
CA PRO A 193 -51.31 38.47 -7.42
C PRO A 193 -50.48 39.73 -7.74
N ILE A 194 -49.15 39.59 -7.71
CA ILE A 194 -48.21 40.63 -8.17
C ILE A 194 -47.95 40.45 -9.68
N LYS A 195 -48.15 41.53 -10.46
CA LYS A 195 -47.89 41.56 -11.90
C LYS A 195 -46.39 41.66 -12.20
N THR A 196 -45.96 41.08 -13.32
CA THR A 196 -44.57 41.07 -13.79
C THR A 196 -44.10 42.44 -14.28
N LYS A 197 -42.81 42.78 -14.06
CA LYS A 197 -42.06 43.70 -14.93
C LYS A 197 -40.53 43.57 -14.79
N SER A 198 -39.89 43.67 -15.96
CA SER A 198 -38.47 43.96 -16.29
C SER A 198 -37.33 43.63 -15.31
N SER A 199 -36.34 42.93 -15.88
CA SER A 199 -34.92 42.90 -15.49
C SER A 199 -34.34 44.27 -15.07
N SER A 200 -33.53 44.26 -14.01
CA SER A 200 -32.27 45.02 -13.90
C SER A 200 -31.34 44.36 -12.86
N ARG A 201 -30.04 44.70 -12.86
CA ARG A 201 -28.96 44.00 -12.13
C ARG A 201 -28.48 44.85 -10.94
N ILE A 202 -28.93 44.56 -9.72
CA ILE A 202 -28.65 45.36 -8.52
C ILE A 202 -27.66 44.65 -7.58
N ARG A 203 -26.67 45.39 -7.06
CA ARG A 203 -25.85 44.98 -5.90
C ARG A 203 -26.52 45.51 -4.62
N PRO A 204 -26.76 44.71 -3.58
CA PRO A 204 -27.46 45.16 -2.38
C PRO A 204 -26.65 46.20 -1.60
N LYS A 205 -27.31 47.22 -1.06
CA LYS A 205 -26.70 48.30 -0.27
C LYS A 205 -27.60 48.82 0.86
N SER A 206 -28.54 48.01 1.34
CA SER A 206 -29.35 48.27 2.53
C SER A 206 -29.66 46.98 3.28
N SER A 207 -30.00 47.08 4.58
CA SER A 207 -30.49 45.93 5.36
C SER A 207 -31.79 45.37 4.80
N GLY A 208 -32.63 46.21 4.17
CA GLY A 208 -33.89 45.79 3.54
C GLY A 208 -33.67 44.82 2.37
N ASP A 209 -32.62 45.02 1.57
CA ASP A 209 -32.26 44.10 0.46
C ASP A 209 -31.94 42.69 0.98
N VAL A 210 -31.33 42.59 2.17
CA VAL A 210 -30.97 41.32 2.80
C VAL A 210 -32.21 40.56 3.26
N TYR A 211 -33.18 41.24 3.88
CA TYR A 211 -34.48 40.63 4.18
C TYR A 211 -35.21 40.19 2.92
N GLN A 212 -35.24 41.02 1.87
CA GLN A 212 -35.88 40.68 0.60
C GLN A 212 -35.25 39.44 -0.04
N ALA A 213 -33.91 39.34 -0.04
CA ALA A 213 -33.18 38.18 -0.55
C ALA A 213 -33.40 36.91 0.28
N LEU A 214 -33.43 37.01 1.62
CA LEU A 214 -33.72 35.89 2.52
C LEU A 214 -35.16 35.37 2.35
N VAL A 215 -36.14 36.27 2.24
CA VAL A 215 -37.56 35.93 2.00
C VAL A 215 -37.72 35.26 0.62
N LEU A 216 -37.12 35.82 -0.44
CA LEU A 216 -37.15 35.21 -1.77
C LEU A 216 -36.46 33.84 -1.79
N THR A 217 -35.33 33.68 -1.09
CA THR A 217 -34.64 32.39 -0.98
C THR A 217 -35.54 31.36 -0.29
N ARG A 218 -36.11 31.70 0.88
CA ARG A 218 -37.03 30.84 1.65
C ARG A 218 -38.26 30.43 0.82
N LEU A 219 -38.91 31.38 0.16
CA LEU A 219 -40.07 31.12 -0.71
C LEU A 219 -39.70 30.25 -1.93
N SER A 220 -38.50 30.41 -2.48
CA SER A 220 -38.02 29.59 -3.61
C SER A 220 -37.68 28.16 -3.19
N SER A 221 -37.10 27.95 -2.00
CA SER A 221 -36.83 26.62 -1.43
C SER A 221 -38.13 25.87 -1.12
N LEU A 222 -39.09 26.51 -0.46
CA LEU A 222 -40.40 25.91 -0.16
C LEU A 222 -41.14 25.46 -1.44
N ARG A 223 -41.15 26.31 -2.48
CA ARG A 223 -41.72 25.95 -3.79
C ARG A 223 -40.94 24.84 -4.51
N ALA A 224 -39.63 24.72 -4.26
CA ALA A 224 -38.84 23.63 -4.80
C ALA A 224 -39.11 22.31 -4.06
N GLY A 225 -39.27 22.31 -2.73
CA GLY A 225 -39.66 21.13 -1.94
C GLY A 225 -40.97 20.52 -2.44
N GLN A 226 -42.03 21.33 -2.53
CA GLN A 226 -43.34 20.94 -3.08
C GLN A 226 -43.28 20.33 -4.50
N TRP A 227 -42.25 20.67 -5.29
CA TRP A 227 -42.00 20.12 -6.62
C TRP A 227 -41.21 18.80 -6.55
N LEU A 228 -40.24 18.67 -5.65
CA LEU A 228 -39.45 17.45 -5.44
C LEU A 228 -40.31 16.26 -4.95
N THR A 229 -41.38 16.52 -4.20
CA THR A 229 -42.42 15.53 -3.85
C THR A 229 -43.07 14.86 -5.07
N LYS A 230 -43.18 15.59 -6.20
CA LYS A 230 -43.87 15.11 -7.42
C LYS A 230 -42.93 14.87 -8.61
N TYR A 231 -41.64 15.07 -8.42
CA TYR A 231 -40.62 14.91 -9.45
C TYR A 231 -40.46 13.45 -9.91
N LYS A 232 -40.08 13.28 -11.18
CA LYS A 232 -39.80 11.97 -11.80
C LYS A 232 -38.59 12.03 -12.73
N SER A 233 -38.49 13.07 -13.56
CA SER A 233 -37.45 13.24 -14.57
C SER A 233 -37.24 14.72 -14.93
N GLY A 234 -36.17 15.01 -15.69
CA GLY A 234 -35.79 16.36 -16.10
C GLY A 234 -34.65 16.96 -15.24
N PRO A 235 -34.22 18.20 -15.51
CA PRO A 235 -33.15 18.84 -14.76
C PRO A 235 -33.65 19.32 -13.38
N LEU A 236 -32.90 19.02 -12.31
CA LEU A 236 -33.16 19.63 -11.00
C LEU A 236 -33.09 21.17 -11.07
N PRO A 237 -33.97 21.90 -10.35
CA PRO A 237 -33.96 23.35 -10.28
C PRO A 237 -32.60 23.89 -9.81
N LYS A 238 -32.16 25.00 -10.42
CA LYS A 238 -30.86 25.62 -10.09
C LYS A 238 -30.71 25.95 -8.61
N VAL A 239 -31.80 26.35 -7.93
CA VAL A 239 -31.80 26.60 -6.47
C VAL A 239 -31.39 25.36 -5.67
N ILE A 240 -31.85 24.17 -6.04
CA ILE A 240 -31.49 22.90 -5.37
C ILE A 240 -30.03 22.55 -5.64
N LYS A 241 -29.58 22.64 -6.90
CA LYS A 241 -28.19 22.33 -7.28
C LYS A 241 -27.15 23.22 -6.59
N VAL A 242 -27.54 24.43 -6.17
CA VAL A 242 -26.67 25.39 -5.46
C VAL A 242 -26.63 25.15 -3.95
N ILE A 243 -27.56 24.40 -3.35
CA ILE A 243 -27.60 24.13 -1.89
C ILE A 243 -26.22 23.70 -1.33
N PRO A 244 -25.48 22.74 -1.91
CA PRO A 244 -24.16 22.32 -1.41
C PRO A 244 -23.12 23.44 -1.23
N THR A 245 -23.19 24.51 -2.02
CA THR A 245 -22.21 25.60 -2.01
C THR A 245 -22.57 26.73 -1.05
N LEU A 246 -23.67 26.60 -0.30
CA LEU A 246 -24.14 27.63 0.64
C LEU A 246 -23.62 27.34 2.06
N PRO A 247 -23.08 28.33 2.80
CA PRO A 247 -22.62 28.11 4.18
C PRO A 247 -23.70 27.54 5.11
N ALA A 248 -24.97 27.93 4.89
CA ALA A 248 -26.13 27.45 5.63
C ALA A 248 -26.89 26.30 4.94
N TRP A 249 -26.21 25.49 4.10
CA TRP A 249 -26.82 24.46 3.25
C TRP A 249 -27.85 23.59 3.97
N ALA A 250 -27.55 23.08 5.18
CA ALA A 250 -28.43 22.19 5.92
C ALA A 250 -29.76 22.85 6.33
N ARG A 251 -29.73 24.13 6.75
CA ARG A 251 -30.94 24.91 7.06
C ARG A 251 -31.77 25.19 5.80
N ILE A 252 -31.12 25.39 4.66
CA ILE A 252 -31.78 25.65 3.38
C ILE A 252 -32.35 24.35 2.77
N LEU A 253 -31.71 23.21 3.04
CA LEU A 253 -32.18 21.87 2.68
C LEU A 253 -33.42 21.49 3.50
N ALA A 254 -33.43 21.74 4.81
CA ALA A 254 -34.60 21.50 5.66
C ALA A 254 -35.85 22.28 5.20
N LEU A 255 -35.68 23.49 4.65
CA LEU A 255 -36.77 24.27 4.02
C LEU A 255 -37.33 23.67 2.71
N THR A 256 -36.82 22.52 2.27
CA THR A 256 -37.32 21.77 1.11
C THR A 256 -38.00 20.45 1.49
N GLU A 257 -38.17 20.18 2.79
CA GLU A 257 -38.83 18.98 3.35
C GLU A 257 -38.29 17.68 2.71
N PRO A 258 -37.01 17.33 2.94
CA PRO A 258 -36.38 16.12 2.36
C PRO A 258 -37.11 14.81 2.68
N GLU A 259 -37.82 14.75 3.80
CA GLU A 259 -38.72 13.66 4.18
C GLU A 259 -39.91 13.49 3.21
N ASN A 260 -40.34 14.57 2.56
CA ASN A 260 -41.45 14.61 1.59
C ASN A 260 -40.96 14.50 0.14
N TRP A 261 -39.71 14.11 -0.12
CA TRP A 261 -39.16 13.97 -1.47
C TRP A 261 -39.57 12.67 -2.16
N SER A 262 -39.77 12.72 -3.48
CA SER A 262 -39.88 11.49 -4.29
C SER A 262 -38.55 10.72 -4.32
N PRO A 263 -38.56 9.38 -4.48
CA PRO A 263 -37.33 8.58 -4.65
C PRO A 263 -36.46 9.07 -5.83
N HIS A 264 -37.12 9.53 -6.92
CA HIS A 264 -36.46 10.16 -8.06
C HIS A 264 -35.72 11.45 -7.68
N ALA A 265 -36.33 12.29 -6.83
CA ALA A 265 -35.71 13.52 -6.35
C ALA A 265 -34.51 13.22 -5.45
N CYS A 266 -34.64 12.25 -4.54
CA CYS A 266 -33.55 11.82 -3.67
C CYS A 266 -32.35 11.28 -4.46
N ARG A 267 -32.57 10.44 -5.50
CA ARG A 267 -31.50 10.01 -6.42
C ARG A 267 -30.83 11.18 -7.14
N ALA A 268 -31.61 12.08 -7.72
CA ALA A 268 -31.09 13.21 -8.48
C ALA A 268 -30.32 14.21 -7.59
N ALA A 269 -30.83 14.46 -6.38
CA ALA A 269 -30.18 15.29 -5.38
C ALA A 269 -28.87 14.65 -4.92
N THR A 270 -28.89 13.35 -4.58
CA THR A 270 -27.68 12.60 -4.19
C THR A 270 -26.60 12.66 -5.27
N LYS A 271 -26.93 12.44 -6.55
CA LYS A 271 -25.97 12.59 -7.67
C LYS A 271 -25.38 14.01 -7.75
N SER A 272 -26.18 15.05 -7.50
CA SER A 272 -25.74 16.46 -7.57
C SER A 272 -25.06 16.98 -6.29
N PHE A 273 -25.28 16.34 -5.14
CA PHE A 273 -24.76 16.76 -3.84
C PHE A 273 -23.44 16.07 -3.56
N ILE A 274 -23.34 14.76 -3.82
CA ILE A 274 -22.10 13.99 -3.58
C ILE A 274 -20.95 14.44 -4.47
N SER A 275 -21.22 14.98 -5.67
CA SER A 275 -20.20 15.62 -6.51
C SER A 275 -19.66 16.94 -5.95
N THR A 276 -20.44 17.63 -5.12
CA THR A 276 -20.26 19.07 -4.82
C THR A 276 -19.96 19.34 -3.34
N MET A 277 -20.40 18.47 -2.44
CA MET A 277 -20.20 18.57 -0.99
C MET A 277 -18.79 18.12 -0.57
N LYS A 278 -18.22 18.82 0.43
CA LYS A 278 -17.03 18.33 1.17
C LYS A 278 -17.37 17.07 1.98
N PRO A 279 -16.41 16.17 2.29
CA PRO A 279 -16.72 14.89 2.94
C PRO A 279 -17.59 14.97 4.21
N PRO A 280 -17.39 15.93 5.16
CA PRO A 280 -18.25 16.05 6.33
C PRO A 280 -19.69 16.49 6.02
N GLN A 281 -19.87 17.34 4.99
CA GLN A 281 -21.21 17.73 4.53
C GLN A 281 -21.93 16.53 3.90
N ALA A 282 -21.22 15.75 3.09
CA ALA A 282 -21.73 14.53 2.48
C ALA A 282 -22.12 13.49 3.55
N GLN A 283 -21.30 13.29 4.58
CA GLN A 283 -21.61 12.40 5.71
C GLN A 283 -22.90 12.82 6.43
N LEU A 284 -23.09 14.11 6.70
CA LEU A 284 -24.31 14.62 7.35
C LEU A 284 -25.54 14.47 6.45
N PHE A 285 -25.42 14.76 5.15
CA PHE A 285 -26.52 14.55 4.18
C PHE A 285 -26.90 13.06 4.08
N LEU A 286 -25.91 12.16 4.01
CA LEU A 286 -26.15 10.73 3.93
C LEU A 286 -26.81 10.17 5.19
N SER A 287 -26.38 10.61 6.38
CA SER A 287 -26.92 10.11 7.66
C SER A 287 -28.26 10.69 8.08
N VAL A 288 -28.65 11.89 7.62
CA VAL A 288 -29.89 12.57 8.05
C VAL A 288 -30.96 12.66 6.95
N VAL A 289 -30.62 12.36 5.68
CA VAL A 289 -31.59 12.37 4.57
C VAL A 289 -31.63 11.03 3.84
N LEU A 290 -30.50 10.51 3.35
CA LEU A 290 -30.53 9.28 2.55
C LEU A 290 -30.77 8.04 3.41
N LEU A 291 -30.14 7.94 4.59
CA LEU A 291 -30.30 6.80 5.48
C LEU A 291 -31.76 6.66 5.93
N ASP A 292 -32.34 7.70 6.54
CA ASP A 292 -33.70 7.64 7.08
C ASP A 292 -34.75 7.32 5.99
N ALA A 293 -34.63 7.92 4.80
CA ALA A 293 -35.51 7.60 3.67
C ALA A 293 -35.35 6.15 3.17
N VAL A 294 -34.12 5.62 3.15
CA VAL A 294 -33.84 4.22 2.80
C VAL A 294 -34.42 3.26 3.85
N ARG A 295 -34.29 3.59 5.14
CA ARG A 295 -34.80 2.78 6.25
C ARG A 295 -36.33 2.76 6.27
N GLU A 296 -36.98 3.91 6.08
CA GLU A 296 -38.45 3.99 6.03
C GLU A 296 -39.01 3.25 4.80
N ASP A 297 -38.40 3.39 3.60
CA ASP A 297 -38.83 2.65 2.40
C ASP A 297 -38.72 1.12 2.60
N ILE A 298 -37.61 0.64 3.19
CA ILE A 298 -37.44 -0.79 3.53
C ILE A 298 -38.44 -1.22 4.62
N GLN A 299 -38.71 -0.37 5.63
CA GLN A 299 -39.66 -0.69 6.70
C GLN A 299 -41.10 -0.79 6.17
N GLN A 300 -41.50 0.10 5.27
CA GLN A 300 -42.83 0.10 4.64
C GLN A 300 -42.95 -1.01 3.58
N ASN A 301 -42.12 -1.00 2.55
CA ASN A 301 -42.28 -1.81 1.34
C ASN A 301 -41.60 -3.19 1.40
N LYS A 302 -40.79 -3.47 2.44
CA LYS A 302 -39.97 -4.69 2.63
C LYS A 302 -38.95 -4.98 1.51
N LYS A 303 -38.86 -4.10 0.51
CA LYS A 303 -37.94 -4.05 -0.63
C LYS A 303 -37.52 -2.57 -0.80
N LEU A 304 -36.31 -2.31 -1.28
CA LEU A 304 -35.85 -0.93 -1.54
C LEU A 304 -36.22 -0.50 -2.98
N ASN A 305 -36.69 0.74 -3.12
CA ASN A 305 -36.96 1.36 -4.42
C ASN A 305 -35.68 1.49 -5.26
N VAL A 306 -35.76 1.15 -6.55
CA VAL A 306 -34.62 1.21 -7.50
C VAL A 306 -33.96 2.59 -7.54
N GLN A 307 -34.71 3.68 -7.35
CA GLN A 307 -34.12 5.02 -7.32
C GLN A 307 -33.26 5.25 -6.06
N TYR A 308 -33.65 4.71 -4.90
CA TYR A 308 -32.81 4.75 -3.69
C TYR A 308 -31.60 3.81 -3.78
N TYR A 309 -31.76 2.63 -4.39
CA TYR A 309 -30.64 1.73 -4.68
C TYR A 309 -29.57 2.42 -5.55
N GLU A 310 -30.00 3.11 -6.60
CA GLU A 310 -29.15 3.97 -7.43
C GLU A 310 -28.58 5.19 -6.69
N ALA A 311 -29.34 5.79 -5.76
CA ALA A 311 -28.84 6.88 -4.93
C ALA A 311 -27.65 6.40 -4.06
N LEU A 312 -27.78 5.24 -3.42
CA LEU A 312 -26.71 4.61 -2.64
C LEU A 312 -25.49 4.24 -3.50
N LYS A 313 -25.69 3.71 -4.72
CA LYS A 313 -24.60 3.46 -5.70
C LYS A 313 -23.84 4.75 -6.03
N ARG A 314 -24.52 5.90 -6.19
CA ARG A 314 -23.87 7.19 -6.44
C ARG A 314 -23.30 7.83 -5.16
N ALA A 315 -23.82 7.51 -3.98
CA ALA A 315 -23.26 7.95 -2.69
C ALA A 315 -21.87 7.33 -2.41
N LEU A 316 -21.62 6.09 -2.85
CA LEU A 316 -20.34 5.41 -2.65
C LEU A 316 -19.15 6.07 -3.40
N TYR A 317 -19.39 7.07 -4.27
CA TYR A 317 -18.35 7.91 -4.88
C TYR A 317 -17.56 8.73 -3.83
N LYS A 318 -18.09 8.91 -2.62
CA LYS A 318 -17.31 9.40 -1.46
C LYS A 318 -17.32 8.34 -0.35
N PRO A 319 -16.49 7.27 -0.46
CA PRO A 319 -16.62 6.06 0.35
C PRO A 319 -16.46 6.31 1.86
N GLY A 320 -15.55 7.18 2.30
CA GLY A 320 -15.43 7.55 3.72
C GLY A 320 -16.72 8.14 4.31
N ALA A 321 -17.37 9.05 3.57
CA ALA A 321 -18.65 9.63 3.94
C ALA A 321 -19.80 8.60 3.88
N PHE A 322 -19.72 7.59 3.02
CA PHE A 322 -20.68 6.47 2.98
C PHE A 322 -20.52 5.53 4.19
N PHE A 323 -19.29 5.15 4.55
CA PHE A 323 -19.07 4.29 5.72
C PHE A 323 -19.49 5.00 7.01
N LYS A 324 -19.04 6.25 7.24
CA LYS A 324 -19.44 7.06 8.40
C LYS A 324 -20.90 7.54 8.38
N GLY A 325 -21.52 7.68 7.21
CA GLY A 325 -22.86 8.25 7.06
C GLY A 325 -23.98 7.21 6.94
N ILE A 326 -23.71 6.03 6.38
CA ILE A 326 -24.69 4.96 6.16
C ILE A 326 -24.38 3.74 7.03
N ILE A 327 -23.19 3.14 6.88
CA ILE A 327 -22.92 1.80 7.44
C ILE A 327 -22.72 1.83 8.96
N PHE A 328 -21.79 2.63 9.48
CA PHE A 328 -21.53 2.63 10.93
C PHE A 328 -22.77 3.08 11.73
N PRO A 329 -23.47 4.18 11.37
CA PRO A 329 -24.68 4.59 12.10
C PRO A 329 -25.78 3.53 12.08
N MET A 330 -25.96 2.82 10.96
CA MET A 330 -26.96 1.75 10.87
C MET A 330 -26.59 0.53 11.71
N LEU A 331 -25.31 0.19 11.82
CA LEU A 331 -24.84 -0.89 12.71
C LEU A 331 -24.94 -0.50 14.19
N ASP A 332 -24.43 0.68 14.58
CA ASP A 332 -24.46 1.19 15.95
C ASP A 332 -25.91 1.40 16.46
N GLN A 333 -26.84 1.86 15.60
CA GLN A 333 -28.25 2.12 15.97
C GLN A 333 -29.17 0.90 15.75
N GLY A 334 -28.61 -0.28 15.49
CA GLY A 334 -29.36 -1.50 15.23
C GLY A 334 -29.81 -1.65 13.77
N CYS A 335 -29.16 -2.57 13.06
CA CYS A 335 -29.46 -2.94 11.69
C CYS A 335 -30.28 -4.25 11.63
N THR A 336 -31.27 -4.33 10.74
CA THR A 336 -31.92 -5.60 10.37
C THR A 336 -31.13 -6.33 9.29
N LEU A 337 -31.28 -7.66 9.19
CA LEU A 337 -30.65 -8.44 8.13
C LEU A 337 -31.13 -8.06 6.71
N LYS A 338 -32.34 -7.51 6.57
CA LYS A 338 -32.86 -7.05 5.26
C LYS A 338 -32.19 -5.74 4.81
N GLU A 339 -32.06 -4.76 5.70
CA GLU A 339 -31.27 -3.53 5.42
C GLU A 339 -29.81 -3.88 5.09
N ALA A 340 -29.20 -4.77 5.89
CA ALA A 340 -27.82 -5.22 5.70
C ALA A 340 -27.62 -5.90 4.34
N ALA A 341 -28.49 -6.82 3.93
CA ALA A 341 -28.38 -7.54 2.66
C ALA A 341 -28.49 -6.60 1.44
N ILE A 342 -29.40 -5.63 1.49
CA ILE A 342 -29.58 -4.65 0.40
C ILE A 342 -28.34 -3.78 0.26
N ILE A 343 -27.81 -3.22 1.35
CA ILE A 343 -26.62 -2.35 1.31
C ILE A 343 -25.34 -3.15 1.02
N ALA A 344 -25.22 -4.38 1.52
CA ALA A 344 -24.10 -5.26 1.19
C ALA A 344 -24.08 -5.64 -0.30
N SER A 345 -25.23 -5.79 -0.97
CA SER A 345 -25.26 -6.01 -2.43
C SER A 345 -24.65 -4.84 -3.23
N ILE A 346 -24.82 -3.61 -2.75
CA ILE A 346 -24.25 -2.40 -3.36
C ILE A 346 -22.73 -2.37 -3.18
N LEU A 347 -22.24 -2.70 -1.98
CA LEU A 347 -20.80 -2.86 -1.74
C LEU A 347 -20.21 -3.95 -2.64
N ALA A 348 -20.89 -5.09 -2.79
CA ALA A 348 -20.45 -6.20 -3.64
C ALA A 348 -20.29 -5.78 -5.11
N ARG A 349 -21.23 -4.97 -5.65
CA ARG A 349 -21.23 -4.53 -7.05
C ARG A 349 -20.28 -3.37 -7.37
N VAL A 350 -20.08 -2.41 -6.47
CA VAL A 350 -19.30 -1.19 -6.75
C VAL A 350 -17.82 -1.32 -6.35
N LYS A 351 -16.90 -0.67 -7.07
CA LYS A 351 -15.46 -0.60 -6.74
C LYS A 351 -15.22 0.32 -5.53
N ILE A 352 -14.41 -0.13 -4.57
CA ILE A 352 -14.07 0.59 -3.34
C ILE A 352 -12.54 0.65 -3.21
N PRO A 353 -11.93 1.81 -2.88
CA PRO A 353 -10.49 1.88 -2.63
C PRO A 353 -10.07 1.09 -1.37
N VAL A 354 -8.96 0.37 -1.46
CA VAL A 354 -8.49 -0.58 -0.42
C VAL A 354 -8.40 0.06 0.97
N LEU A 355 -7.83 1.27 1.08
CA LEU A 355 -7.66 1.96 2.37
C LEU A 355 -9.00 2.22 3.09
N HIS A 356 -10.08 2.52 2.35
CA HIS A 356 -11.40 2.73 2.95
C HIS A 356 -12.07 1.40 3.33
N ALA A 357 -11.91 0.36 2.52
CA ALA A 357 -12.41 -0.98 2.86
C ALA A 357 -11.67 -1.58 4.08
N SER A 358 -10.36 -1.35 4.18
CA SER A 358 -9.51 -1.78 5.30
C SER A 358 -9.89 -1.09 6.60
N ALA A 359 -10.07 0.23 6.58
CA ALA A 359 -10.54 0.99 7.75
C ALA A 359 -11.98 0.62 8.16
N ALA A 360 -12.86 0.33 7.19
CA ALA A 360 -14.20 -0.15 7.49
C ALA A 360 -14.20 -1.56 8.10
N LEU A 361 -13.36 -2.48 7.61
CA LEU A 361 -13.18 -3.82 8.19
C LEU A 361 -12.67 -3.73 9.64
N LEU A 362 -11.68 -2.88 9.91
CA LEU A 362 -11.16 -2.65 11.26
C LEU A 362 -12.27 -2.22 12.24
N ARG A 363 -12.98 -1.12 11.91
CA ARG A 363 -14.06 -0.59 12.77
C ARG A 363 -15.20 -1.59 12.98
N ILE A 364 -15.58 -2.36 11.94
CA ILE A 364 -16.65 -3.39 12.04
C ILE A 364 -16.17 -4.63 12.81
N ALA A 365 -14.88 -4.95 12.78
CA ALA A 365 -14.29 -6.00 13.60
C ALA A 365 -14.30 -5.62 15.10
N GLU A 366 -14.08 -4.35 15.42
CA GLU A 366 -14.08 -3.82 16.79
C GLU A 366 -15.49 -3.67 17.38
N MET A 367 -16.49 -3.30 16.56
CA MET A 367 -17.91 -3.15 16.93
C MET A 367 -18.52 -4.35 17.69
N ASP A 368 -19.53 -4.08 18.53
CA ASP A 368 -20.38 -5.10 19.14
C ASP A 368 -21.09 -5.95 18.08
N TYR A 369 -21.29 -7.24 18.39
CA TYR A 369 -21.73 -8.21 17.39
C TYR A 369 -23.21 -8.14 17.06
N SER A 370 -23.48 -7.96 15.77
CA SER A 370 -24.77 -8.26 15.15
C SER A 370 -24.58 -9.15 13.91
N GLY A 371 -25.62 -9.90 13.52
CA GLY A 371 -25.61 -10.69 12.27
C GLY A 371 -25.24 -9.86 11.02
N PRO A 372 -25.74 -8.62 10.87
CA PRO A 372 -25.24 -7.66 9.88
C PRO A 372 -23.71 -7.45 9.84
N ASN A 373 -23.00 -7.42 10.97
CA ASN A 373 -21.53 -7.24 10.98
C ASN A 373 -20.86 -8.36 10.18
N SER A 374 -21.24 -9.62 10.42
CA SER A 374 -20.71 -10.78 9.68
C SER A 374 -21.02 -10.71 8.18
N LEU A 375 -22.18 -10.19 7.79
CA LEU A 375 -22.52 -10.04 6.37
C LEU A 375 -21.66 -8.96 5.69
N PHE A 376 -21.41 -7.83 6.36
CA PHE A 376 -20.51 -6.79 5.84
C PHE A 376 -19.05 -7.24 5.81
N ILE A 377 -18.56 -7.91 6.86
CA ILE A 377 -17.23 -8.53 6.87
C ILE A 377 -17.10 -9.51 5.70
N ARG A 378 -18.03 -10.45 5.52
CA ARG A 378 -18.00 -11.44 4.43
C ARG A 378 -17.89 -10.78 3.06
N VAL A 379 -18.69 -9.74 2.79
CA VAL A 379 -18.70 -9.05 1.49
C VAL A 379 -17.45 -8.20 1.25
N LEU A 380 -16.92 -7.53 2.28
CA LEU A 380 -15.67 -6.75 2.17
C LEU A 380 -14.43 -7.66 2.07
N VAL A 381 -14.45 -8.82 2.73
CA VAL A 381 -13.43 -9.88 2.62
C VAL A 381 -13.45 -10.53 1.23
N ASP A 382 -14.63 -10.81 0.66
CA ASP A 382 -14.74 -11.45 -0.67
C ASP A 382 -14.38 -10.52 -1.85
N LYS A 383 -14.14 -9.23 -1.60
CA LYS A 383 -13.47 -8.33 -2.56
C LYS A 383 -12.02 -8.69 -2.84
N LYS A 384 -11.39 -9.56 -2.03
CA LYS A 384 -10.02 -10.08 -2.21
C LYS A 384 -8.95 -8.97 -2.24
N PHE A 385 -9.13 -7.92 -1.43
CA PHE A 385 -8.15 -6.85 -1.29
C PHE A 385 -6.91 -7.33 -0.54
N SER A 386 -5.73 -6.79 -0.87
CA SER A 386 -4.55 -6.93 0.00
C SER A 386 -4.77 -6.10 1.26
N LEU A 387 -5.10 -6.77 2.38
CA LEU A 387 -5.36 -6.12 3.66
C LEU A 387 -4.06 -5.87 4.43
N PRO A 388 -3.88 -4.71 5.10
CA PRO A 388 -2.78 -4.52 6.04
C PRO A 388 -2.89 -5.49 7.22
N TYR A 389 -1.76 -5.99 7.73
CA TYR A 389 -1.73 -7.01 8.80
C TYR A 389 -2.60 -6.63 10.02
N LYS A 390 -2.54 -5.38 10.52
CA LYS A 390 -3.42 -4.90 11.61
C LYS A 390 -4.92 -5.19 11.40
N VAL A 391 -5.40 -5.19 10.16
CA VAL A 391 -6.82 -5.51 9.83
C VAL A 391 -7.06 -7.01 9.82
N VAL A 392 -6.08 -7.81 9.39
CA VAL A 392 -6.11 -9.27 9.50
C VAL A 392 -6.11 -9.68 10.97
N ASP A 393 -5.23 -9.10 11.79
CA ASP A 393 -5.14 -9.33 13.24
C ASP A 393 -6.44 -8.97 13.95
N ALA A 394 -7.04 -7.82 13.63
CA ALA A 394 -8.33 -7.40 14.17
C ALA A 394 -9.48 -8.34 13.76
N LEU A 395 -9.46 -8.91 12.55
CA LEU A 395 -10.43 -9.91 12.11
C LEU A 395 -10.23 -11.25 12.85
N VAL A 396 -8.99 -11.71 13.04
CA VAL A 396 -8.69 -12.89 13.88
C VAL A 396 -9.21 -12.67 15.31
N PHE A 397 -8.88 -11.52 15.91
CA PHE A 397 -9.35 -11.15 17.25
C PHE A 397 -10.88 -11.07 17.32
N HIS A 398 -11.56 -10.54 16.29
CA HIS A 398 -13.01 -10.54 16.20
C HIS A 398 -13.60 -11.97 16.26
N PHE A 399 -13.07 -12.91 15.47
CA PHE A 399 -13.55 -14.29 15.50
C PHE A 399 -13.28 -14.97 16.86
N ILE A 400 -12.09 -14.81 17.45
CA ILE A 400 -11.75 -15.35 18.78
C ILE A 400 -12.64 -14.75 19.87
N ARG A 401 -12.76 -13.41 19.90
CA ARG A 401 -13.59 -12.67 20.87
C ARG A 401 -15.02 -13.21 20.86
N LEU A 402 -15.64 -13.34 19.69
CA LEU A 402 -17.03 -13.79 19.58
C LEU A 402 -17.23 -15.26 19.90
N SER A 403 -16.28 -16.14 19.58
CA SER A 403 -16.31 -17.53 20.03
C SER A 403 -16.33 -17.65 21.57
N ASN A 404 -15.73 -16.70 22.28
CA ASN A 404 -15.58 -16.73 23.73
C ASN A 404 -16.63 -15.90 24.48
N THR A 405 -17.25 -14.89 23.85
CA THR A 405 -18.17 -13.95 24.54
C THR A 405 -19.62 -13.98 24.06
N TYR A 406 -19.94 -14.71 22.98
CA TYR A 406 -21.31 -14.74 22.45
C TYR A 406 -22.30 -15.37 23.43
N LYS A 407 -23.36 -14.62 23.76
CA LYS A 407 -24.48 -15.05 24.60
C LYS A 407 -25.77 -14.89 23.79
N ALA A 408 -26.38 -16.00 23.37
CA ALA A 408 -27.62 -15.93 22.58
C ALA A 408 -28.82 -15.47 23.44
N LYS A 409 -29.87 -15.01 22.77
CA LYS A 409 -31.08 -14.44 23.40
C LYS A 409 -32.02 -15.48 24.01
N SER A 410 -31.82 -16.78 23.75
CA SER A 410 -32.61 -17.87 24.33
C SER A 410 -31.70 -18.94 24.94
N ARG A 411 -32.25 -19.72 25.87
CA ARG A 411 -31.56 -20.84 26.55
C ARG A 411 -31.45 -22.11 25.68
N ALA A 412 -32.03 -22.10 24.48
CA ALA A 412 -31.90 -23.17 23.48
C ALA A 412 -30.92 -22.80 22.36
N ASP A 413 -30.76 -21.50 22.07
CA ASP A 413 -29.82 -20.97 21.08
C ASP A 413 -28.43 -20.68 21.66
N SER A 414 -28.27 -20.74 22.99
CA SER A 414 -27.09 -20.28 23.74
C SER A 414 -25.76 -20.96 23.40
N GLU A 415 -25.77 -22.02 22.61
CA GLU A 415 -24.60 -22.83 22.25
C GLU A 415 -24.14 -22.63 20.79
N LYS A 416 -24.83 -21.83 19.97
CA LYS A 416 -24.61 -21.81 18.50
C LYS A 416 -24.54 -20.42 17.90
N LEU A 417 -23.43 -20.14 17.19
CA LEU A 417 -23.26 -18.94 16.38
C LEU A 417 -24.08 -19.03 15.06
N PRO A 418 -24.57 -17.91 14.52
CA PRO A 418 -25.31 -17.91 13.26
C PRO A 418 -24.48 -18.39 12.05
N VAL A 419 -25.14 -19.04 11.09
CA VAL A 419 -24.50 -19.53 9.84
C VAL A 419 -23.73 -18.42 9.09
N LEU A 420 -24.23 -17.18 9.12
CA LEU A 420 -23.55 -16.02 8.52
C LEU A 420 -22.15 -15.75 9.11
N TRP A 421 -21.92 -16.07 10.38
CA TRP A 421 -20.62 -15.93 11.04
C TRP A 421 -19.66 -17.06 10.63
N HIS A 422 -20.15 -18.30 10.52
CA HIS A 422 -19.35 -19.39 9.95
C HIS A 422 -19.02 -19.14 8.47
N GLN A 423 -19.92 -18.51 7.71
CA GLN A 423 -19.67 -18.08 6.34
C GLN A 423 -18.66 -16.94 6.24
N SER A 424 -18.67 -15.95 7.15
CA SER A 424 -17.66 -14.87 7.15
C SER A 424 -16.28 -15.41 7.52
N LEU A 425 -16.19 -16.33 8.49
CA LEU A 425 -14.96 -17.04 8.85
C LEU A 425 -14.44 -17.95 7.72
N LEU A 426 -15.33 -18.65 6.99
CA LEU A 426 -14.91 -19.46 5.84
C LEU A 426 -14.33 -18.60 4.72
N VAL A 427 -14.98 -17.51 4.33
CA VAL A 427 -14.41 -16.64 3.28
C VAL A 427 -13.12 -15.97 3.77
N PHE A 428 -13.02 -15.62 5.06
CA PHE A 428 -11.76 -15.12 5.64
C PHE A 428 -10.64 -16.16 5.51
N ALA A 429 -10.88 -17.43 5.88
CA ALA A 429 -9.90 -18.50 5.73
C ALA A 429 -9.52 -18.75 4.25
N GLN A 430 -10.51 -18.84 3.35
CA GLN A 430 -10.30 -19.03 1.90
C GLN A 430 -9.51 -17.92 1.20
N ARG A 431 -9.38 -16.74 1.82
CA ARG A 431 -8.65 -15.59 1.26
C ARG A 431 -7.32 -15.37 1.97
N TYR A 432 -7.34 -15.31 3.30
CA TYR A 432 -6.26 -14.79 4.13
C TYR A 432 -5.65 -15.83 5.08
N ALA A 433 -6.06 -17.11 5.08
CA ALA A 433 -5.41 -18.12 5.93
C ALA A 433 -3.91 -18.28 5.64
N SER A 434 -3.44 -17.98 4.42
CA SER A 434 -2.01 -17.91 4.12
C SER A 434 -1.28 -16.83 4.90
N ASP A 435 -1.98 -15.78 5.31
CA ASP A 435 -1.39 -14.54 5.80
C ASP A 435 -1.41 -14.48 7.34
N LEU A 436 -1.93 -15.55 7.98
CA LEU A 436 -1.99 -15.77 9.43
C LEU A 436 -0.72 -16.44 9.97
N THR A 437 -0.37 -16.11 11.22
CA THR A 437 0.66 -16.85 11.98
C THR A 437 0.17 -18.25 12.40
N PRO A 438 1.08 -19.19 12.77
CA PRO A 438 0.70 -20.47 13.37
C PRO A 438 -0.24 -20.31 14.56
N ASP A 439 0.09 -19.43 15.51
CA ASP A 439 -0.71 -19.18 16.71
C ASP A 439 -2.13 -18.67 16.37
N GLN A 440 -2.25 -17.79 15.36
CA GLN A 440 -3.53 -17.33 14.86
C GLN A 440 -4.34 -18.46 14.20
N LYS A 441 -3.68 -19.39 13.50
CA LYS A 441 -4.33 -20.58 12.92
C LYS A 441 -4.79 -21.54 14.00
N ASP A 442 -3.95 -21.85 14.99
CA ASP A 442 -4.32 -22.75 16.08
C ASP A 442 -5.42 -22.16 16.96
N ALA A 443 -5.39 -20.86 17.24
CA ALA A 443 -6.50 -20.16 17.89
C ALA A 443 -7.80 -20.22 17.07
N LEU A 444 -7.75 -20.03 15.74
CA LEU A 444 -8.93 -20.21 14.89
C LEU A 444 -9.38 -21.67 14.74
N LEU A 445 -8.45 -22.63 14.85
CA LEU A 445 -8.76 -24.06 14.91
C LEU A 445 -9.45 -24.43 16.23
N ASP A 446 -9.09 -23.80 17.34
CA ASP A 446 -9.80 -23.94 18.62
C ASP A 446 -11.17 -23.24 18.60
N VAL A 447 -11.28 -22.07 17.97
CA VAL A 447 -12.57 -21.38 17.73
C VAL A 447 -13.58 -22.29 17.01
N ILE A 448 -13.17 -23.02 15.96
CA ILE A 448 -14.08 -23.96 15.26
C ILE A 448 -14.26 -25.31 15.97
N ARG A 449 -13.43 -25.66 16.96
CA ARG A 449 -13.67 -26.78 17.90
C ARG A 449 -14.73 -26.38 18.94
N ALA A 450 -14.63 -25.16 19.48
CA ALA A 450 -15.56 -24.61 20.46
C ALA A 450 -16.92 -24.27 19.85
N THR A 451 -16.96 -23.81 18.59
CA THR A 451 -18.19 -23.47 17.85
C THR A 451 -18.33 -24.29 16.56
N PRO A 452 -18.63 -25.60 16.66
CA PRO A 452 -18.63 -26.50 15.51
C PRO A 452 -19.88 -26.35 14.63
N HIS A 453 -19.68 -26.11 13.33
CA HIS A 453 -20.72 -26.17 12.30
C HIS A 453 -20.55 -27.42 11.42
N PRO A 454 -21.54 -28.33 11.28
CA PRO A 454 -21.35 -29.64 10.64
C PRO A 454 -20.78 -29.62 9.22
N GLN A 455 -21.25 -28.72 8.35
CA GLN A 455 -20.76 -28.60 6.96
C GLN A 455 -19.59 -27.61 6.81
N ILE A 456 -19.73 -26.38 7.34
CA ILE A 456 -18.76 -25.30 7.16
C ILE A 456 -17.49 -25.48 8.01
N GLY A 457 -17.58 -26.05 9.22
CA GLY A 457 -16.44 -26.26 10.12
C GLY A 457 -15.32 -27.13 9.52
N PRO A 458 -15.62 -28.30 8.92
CA PRO A 458 -14.65 -29.09 8.17
C PRO A 458 -13.97 -28.31 7.04
N GLU A 459 -14.69 -27.44 6.32
CA GLU A 459 -14.12 -26.62 5.25
C GLU A 459 -13.20 -25.52 5.79
N ILE A 460 -13.58 -24.82 6.87
CA ILE A 460 -12.69 -23.86 7.55
C ILE A 460 -11.41 -24.59 8.02
N ARG A 461 -11.55 -25.78 8.62
CA ARG A 461 -10.41 -26.59 9.03
C ARG A 461 -9.53 -26.99 7.86
N ARG A 462 -10.12 -27.40 6.73
CA ARG A 462 -9.41 -27.76 5.50
C ARG A 462 -8.59 -26.58 4.96
N GLU A 463 -9.18 -25.38 4.90
CA GLU A 463 -8.47 -24.18 4.46
C GLU A 463 -7.37 -23.77 5.45
N LEU A 464 -7.64 -23.71 6.76
CA LEU A 464 -6.63 -23.35 7.77
C LEU A 464 -5.45 -24.33 7.76
N VAL A 465 -5.68 -25.64 7.77
CA VAL A 465 -4.61 -26.66 7.79
C VAL A 465 -3.85 -26.72 6.46
N ASN A 466 -4.53 -26.59 5.32
CA ASN A 466 -3.88 -26.61 4.02
C ASN A 466 -3.26 -25.26 3.61
N SER A 467 -3.46 -24.19 4.40
CA SER A 467 -2.89 -22.85 4.17
C SER A 467 -1.39 -22.77 4.47
N VAL A 468 -0.60 -23.63 3.86
CA VAL A 468 0.86 -23.56 3.96
C VAL A 468 1.35 -22.31 3.21
N TYR A 469 2.34 -21.63 3.79
CA TYR A 469 2.90 -20.35 3.35
C TYR A 469 3.64 -20.39 1.99
N THR A 470 3.64 -21.55 1.32
CA THR A 470 4.73 -21.99 0.44
C THR A 470 4.42 -22.02 -1.05
N THR A 471 3.17 -21.76 -1.46
CA THR A 471 2.78 -21.84 -2.89
C THR A 471 2.53 -20.45 -3.47
N LEU A 472 3.48 -19.99 -4.30
CA LEU A 472 3.35 -18.80 -5.16
C LEU A 472 2.95 -19.23 -6.58
N ALA A 473 1.64 -19.37 -6.83
CA ALA A 473 1.11 -19.86 -8.11
C ALA A 473 1.54 -19.02 -9.33
N SER A 474 1.74 -17.72 -9.12
CA SER A 474 2.24 -16.74 -10.11
C SER A 474 3.62 -17.09 -10.70
N THR A 475 4.48 -17.78 -9.93
CA THR A 475 5.91 -17.99 -10.25
C THR A 475 6.17 -18.52 -11.65
N SER A 476 5.37 -19.50 -12.11
CA SER A 476 5.52 -20.07 -13.45
C SER A 476 5.27 -19.04 -14.56
N THR A 477 4.23 -18.22 -14.42
CA THR A 477 3.91 -17.10 -15.33
C THR A 477 4.99 -16.02 -15.29
N CYS A 478 5.42 -15.59 -14.09
CA CYS A 478 6.43 -14.53 -13.94
C CYS A 478 7.76 -14.90 -14.63
N LEU A 479 8.23 -16.14 -14.43
CA LEU A 479 9.43 -16.68 -15.09
C LEU A 479 9.22 -16.85 -16.61
N SER A 480 8.03 -17.28 -17.04
CA SER A 480 7.70 -17.45 -18.46
C SER A 480 7.70 -16.14 -19.23
N ASN A 481 7.20 -15.04 -18.63
CA ASN A 481 7.24 -13.71 -19.25
C ASN A 481 8.66 -13.27 -19.57
N MET A 482 9.59 -13.50 -18.64
CA MET A 482 11.02 -13.19 -18.82
C MET A 482 11.66 -14.10 -19.87
N ALA A 483 11.33 -15.39 -19.83
CA ALA A 483 11.83 -16.39 -20.79
C ALA A 483 11.39 -16.07 -22.24
N ASN A 484 10.14 -15.67 -22.44
CA ASN A 484 9.58 -15.30 -23.74
C ASN A 484 10.28 -14.07 -24.37
N LEU A 485 10.78 -13.14 -23.56
CA LEU A 485 11.52 -11.96 -24.01
C LEU A 485 13.00 -12.26 -24.33
N ARG A 486 13.62 -13.19 -23.60
CA ARG A 486 15.02 -13.60 -23.79
C ARG A 486 15.23 -14.76 -24.77
N GLY A 487 14.18 -15.54 -25.07
CA GLY A 487 14.30 -16.82 -25.77
C GLY A 487 14.93 -17.94 -24.92
N ALA A 488 15.16 -17.70 -23.62
CA ALA A 488 15.82 -18.63 -22.71
C ALA A 488 15.23 -18.52 -21.28
N PRO A 489 14.96 -19.63 -20.58
CA PRO A 489 14.47 -19.60 -19.20
C PRO A 489 15.42 -18.89 -18.22
N VAL A 490 14.85 -18.26 -17.20
CA VAL A 490 15.60 -17.64 -16.10
C VAL A 490 16.23 -18.72 -15.22
N ALA A 491 17.51 -18.55 -14.91
CA ALA A 491 18.26 -19.42 -13.99
C ALA A 491 17.93 -19.11 -12.53
N VAL A 492 17.90 -20.13 -11.68
CA VAL A 492 17.58 -20.02 -10.25
C VAL A 492 18.73 -20.60 -9.41
N ARG A 493 19.17 -19.85 -8.39
CA ARG A 493 20.00 -20.37 -7.29
C ARG A 493 19.07 -20.63 -6.11
N ILE A 494 19.18 -21.80 -5.48
CA ILE A 494 18.49 -22.14 -4.25
C ILE A 494 19.56 -22.25 -3.16
N GLY A 495 19.56 -21.34 -2.18
CA GLY A 495 20.64 -21.21 -1.20
C GLY A 495 20.38 -20.07 -0.20
N GLY A 496 21.44 -19.45 0.32
CA GLY A 496 21.37 -18.37 1.31
C GLY A 496 21.65 -18.83 2.74
N THR A 497 21.60 -17.93 3.72
CA THR A 497 22.08 -18.18 5.11
C THR A 497 21.42 -19.37 5.84
N THR A 498 20.24 -19.83 5.41
CA THR A 498 19.57 -21.03 5.95
C THR A 498 20.19 -22.33 5.46
N GLN A 499 20.77 -22.37 4.25
CA GLN A 499 21.48 -23.52 3.67
C GLN A 499 22.53 -24.10 4.63
N ASP A 500 23.33 -23.22 5.26
CA ASP A 500 24.38 -23.59 6.21
C ASP A 500 23.87 -23.97 7.61
N ARG A 501 22.54 -23.99 7.79
CA ARG A 501 21.82 -24.51 8.97
C ARG A 501 20.97 -25.74 8.63
N ALA A 502 20.92 -26.12 7.35
CA ALA A 502 20.05 -27.19 6.86
C ALA A 502 20.73 -28.56 6.93
N THR A 503 19.98 -29.58 7.35
CA THR A 503 20.40 -31.00 7.37
C THR A 503 19.53 -31.81 6.42
N TYR A 504 20.13 -32.68 5.60
CA TYR A 504 19.38 -33.57 4.72
C TYR A 504 18.94 -34.84 5.45
N ASP A 505 17.68 -35.24 5.32
CA ASP A 505 17.18 -36.56 5.73
C ASP A 505 16.54 -37.27 4.52
N PRO A 506 17.10 -38.39 4.03
CA PRO A 506 16.52 -39.13 2.90
C PRO A 506 15.15 -39.76 3.21
N ASN A 507 14.73 -39.80 4.48
CA ASN A 507 13.44 -40.36 4.91
C ASN A 507 12.35 -39.29 5.10
N LEU A 508 12.70 -38.00 5.08
CA LEU A 508 11.72 -36.93 5.29
C LEU A 508 10.74 -36.85 4.12
N SER A 509 9.45 -36.99 4.42
CA SER A 509 8.38 -36.98 3.42
C SER A 509 8.03 -35.57 2.90
N SER A 510 8.12 -34.56 3.77
CA SER A 510 8.00 -33.16 3.36
C SER A 510 9.28 -32.67 2.67
N ALA A 511 9.15 -31.64 1.83
CA ALA A 511 10.31 -31.04 1.18
C ALA A 511 11.26 -30.41 2.21
N VAL A 512 10.70 -29.71 3.20
CA VAL A 512 11.41 -29.07 4.30
C VAL A 512 10.59 -29.25 5.59
N GLN A 513 11.27 -29.24 6.74
CA GLN A 513 10.69 -29.21 8.07
C GLN A 513 11.51 -28.25 8.95
N TYR A 514 10.85 -27.30 9.61
CA TYR A 514 11.47 -26.33 10.52
C TYR A 514 10.44 -25.76 11.49
N THR A 515 10.92 -25.10 12.54
CA THR A 515 10.11 -24.33 13.50
C THR A 515 10.74 -22.95 13.68
N VAL A 516 9.92 -21.92 13.81
CA VAL A 516 10.30 -20.51 14.04
C VAL A 516 9.31 -19.87 15.02
N ALA A 517 9.70 -18.79 15.69
CA ALA A 517 8.81 -18.06 16.59
C ALA A 517 7.86 -17.13 15.81
N SER A 518 8.36 -16.49 14.75
CA SER A 518 7.59 -15.68 13.80
C SER A 518 7.70 -16.24 12.38
N PRO A 519 6.63 -16.20 11.56
CA PRO A 519 6.71 -16.49 10.12
C PRO A 519 7.70 -15.62 9.34
N ALA A 520 8.10 -14.48 9.91
CA ALA A 520 9.11 -13.58 9.34
C ALA A 520 10.57 -14.06 9.58
N ASP A 521 10.80 -14.99 10.51
CA ASP A 521 12.14 -15.42 10.90
C ASP A 521 12.79 -16.36 9.87
N ALA A 522 14.09 -16.23 9.69
CA ALA A 522 14.90 -17.25 9.01
C ALA A 522 15.28 -18.37 10.02
N PRO A 523 14.89 -19.65 9.80
CA PRO A 523 15.10 -20.72 10.77
C PRO A 523 16.56 -20.88 11.22
N THR A 524 16.75 -21.13 12.51
CA THR A 524 18.07 -21.39 13.13
C THR A 524 18.56 -22.82 12.87
N SER A 525 17.65 -23.75 12.58
CA SER A 525 17.90 -25.11 12.10
C SER A 525 16.72 -25.58 11.24
N LEU A 526 16.97 -26.43 10.26
CA LEU A 526 15.94 -27.05 9.41
C LEU A 526 16.39 -28.39 8.85
N THR A 527 15.43 -29.27 8.58
CA THR A 527 15.64 -30.54 7.86
C THR A 527 15.02 -30.45 6.47
N PHE A 528 15.62 -31.06 5.45
CA PHE A 528 15.06 -31.14 4.10
C PHE A 528 15.16 -32.55 3.52
N GLY A 529 14.20 -32.92 2.66
CA GLY A 529 13.99 -34.29 2.17
C GLY A 529 14.04 -34.41 0.65
N PRO A 530 13.92 -35.64 0.09
CA PRO A 530 14.02 -35.89 -1.35
C PRO A 530 13.07 -35.02 -2.20
N SER A 531 11.87 -34.73 -1.69
CA SER A 531 10.84 -33.95 -2.39
C SER A 531 11.22 -32.47 -2.60
N PHE A 532 12.20 -31.93 -1.88
CA PHE A 532 12.81 -30.62 -2.17
C PHE A 532 13.46 -30.60 -3.55
N PHE A 533 14.21 -31.65 -3.91
CA PHE A 533 14.85 -31.75 -5.22
C PHE A 533 13.82 -32.00 -6.33
N THR A 534 12.69 -32.66 -6.03
CA THR A 534 11.56 -32.80 -6.96
C THR A 534 10.92 -31.44 -7.28
N LEU A 535 10.78 -30.55 -6.29
CA LEU A 535 10.33 -29.17 -6.52
C LEU A 535 11.34 -28.38 -7.36
N ALA A 536 12.65 -28.49 -7.03
CA ALA A 536 13.72 -27.85 -7.79
C ALA A 536 13.77 -28.31 -9.26
N ALA A 537 13.56 -29.61 -9.53
CA ALA A 537 13.47 -30.18 -10.88
C ALA A 537 12.31 -29.60 -11.72
N GLY A 538 11.27 -29.07 -11.06
CA GLY A 538 10.13 -28.39 -11.69
C GLY A 538 10.45 -27.00 -12.25
N LEU A 539 11.52 -26.34 -11.81
CA LEU A 539 11.91 -25.01 -12.28
C LEU A 539 12.27 -25.02 -13.79
N PRO A 540 11.98 -23.95 -14.56
CA PRO A 540 12.05 -24.01 -16.01
C PRO A 540 13.48 -23.89 -16.59
N GLY A 541 14.42 -23.28 -15.88
CA GLY A 541 15.79 -23.04 -16.34
C GLY A 541 16.87 -23.74 -15.49
N ASP A 542 18.11 -23.33 -15.70
CA ASP A 542 19.27 -23.74 -14.90
C ASP A 542 19.01 -23.60 -13.39
N VAL A 543 19.27 -24.67 -12.64
CA VAL A 543 19.20 -24.70 -11.19
C VAL A 543 20.61 -24.87 -10.62
N THR A 544 21.02 -23.93 -9.77
CA THR A 544 22.17 -24.09 -8.88
C THR A 544 21.66 -24.41 -7.49
N VAL A 545 22.12 -25.51 -6.90
CA VAL A 545 21.66 -25.98 -5.58
C VAL A 545 22.75 -25.82 -4.54
N GLY A 546 22.53 -24.90 -3.60
CA GLY A 546 23.33 -24.73 -2.41
C GLY A 546 23.09 -25.85 -1.39
N LEU A 547 24.17 -26.37 -0.82
CA LEU A 547 24.17 -27.36 0.25
C LEU A 547 25.07 -26.90 1.41
N ASN A 548 24.85 -27.47 2.60
CA ASN A 548 25.54 -27.10 3.83
C ASN A 548 27.04 -27.45 3.79
N ARG A 549 27.90 -26.49 4.13
CA ARG A 549 29.33 -26.70 4.43
C ARG A 549 29.68 -26.34 5.88
N ARG A 550 29.00 -25.34 6.46
CA ARG A 550 29.23 -24.82 7.83
C ARG A 550 29.14 -25.88 8.94
N LEU A 551 28.22 -26.85 8.85
CA LEU A 551 28.10 -27.92 9.85
C LEU A 551 29.19 -29.00 9.74
N ASN A 552 30.12 -28.87 8.78
CA ASN A 552 31.24 -29.78 8.52
C ASN A 552 30.85 -31.25 8.26
N ASN A 553 29.56 -31.55 8.04
CA ASN A 553 29.04 -32.91 7.85
C ASN A 553 29.09 -33.35 6.39
N GLN A 554 30.30 -33.61 5.89
CA GLN A 554 30.54 -33.98 4.49
C GLN A 554 29.75 -35.23 4.05
N ALA A 555 29.46 -36.17 4.95
CA ALA A 555 28.66 -37.35 4.65
C ALA A 555 27.20 -36.99 4.34
N ASN A 556 26.59 -36.11 5.14
CA ASN A 556 25.24 -35.60 4.91
C ASN A 556 25.17 -34.79 3.60
N THR A 557 26.11 -33.87 3.38
CA THR A 557 26.19 -33.05 2.17
C THR A 557 26.41 -33.89 0.91
N ARG A 558 27.25 -34.93 0.96
CA ARG A 558 27.44 -35.89 -0.14
C ARG A 558 26.14 -36.65 -0.45
N SER A 559 25.39 -37.07 0.56
CA SER A 559 24.09 -37.73 0.40
C SER A 559 23.07 -36.80 -0.29
N ALA A 560 22.97 -35.56 0.17
CA ALA A 560 22.13 -34.53 -0.45
C ALA A 560 22.53 -34.24 -1.91
N ALA A 561 23.83 -34.15 -2.19
CA ALA A 561 24.37 -33.92 -3.53
C ALA A 561 24.05 -35.07 -4.51
N ILE A 562 24.13 -36.33 -4.03
CA ILE A 562 23.69 -37.51 -4.80
C ILE A 562 22.19 -37.45 -5.09
N GLN A 563 21.36 -37.11 -4.11
CA GLN A 563 19.91 -36.97 -4.32
C GLN A 563 19.60 -35.87 -5.34
N ALA A 564 20.26 -34.70 -5.24
CA ALA A 564 20.12 -33.61 -6.19
C ALA A 564 20.38 -34.07 -7.63
N LYS A 565 21.54 -34.72 -7.85
CA LYS A 565 21.97 -35.25 -9.14
C LYS A 565 21.06 -36.35 -9.70
N ASN A 566 20.46 -37.16 -8.83
CA ASN A 566 19.54 -38.23 -9.23
C ASN A 566 18.11 -37.73 -9.51
N THR A 567 17.71 -36.56 -8.99
CA THR A 567 16.33 -36.04 -9.07
C THR A 567 16.17 -34.91 -10.07
N ILE A 568 17.14 -34.01 -10.15
CA ILE A 568 17.13 -32.86 -11.06
C ILE A 568 17.76 -33.30 -12.38
N PRO A 569 17.10 -33.11 -13.54
CA PRO A 569 17.67 -33.47 -14.84
C PRO A 569 19.04 -32.83 -15.06
N SER A 570 19.98 -33.56 -15.66
CA SER A 570 21.33 -33.05 -15.97
C SER A 570 21.35 -31.90 -17.00
N SER A 571 20.24 -31.69 -17.72
CA SER A 571 20.01 -30.51 -18.56
C SER A 571 19.49 -29.28 -17.81
N LYS A 572 19.26 -29.40 -16.49
CA LYS A 572 18.84 -28.30 -15.59
C LYS A 572 19.79 -28.10 -14.42
N LEU A 573 20.35 -29.16 -13.82
CA LEU A 573 21.29 -29.03 -12.70
C LEU A 573 22.60 -28.43 -13.21
N PHE A 574 22.73 -27.11 -13.06
CA PHE A 574 23.89 -26.36 -13.54
C PHE A 574 25.09 -26.55 -12.61
N ALA A 575 24.89 -26.40 -11.29
CA ALA A 575 25.94 -26.58 -10.31
C ALA A 575 25.41 -26.95 -8.91
N ILE A 576 26.29 -27.52 -8.11
CA ILE A 576 26.15 -27.66 -6.66
C ILE A 576 27.08 -26.65 -5.99
N GLU A 577 26.55 -25.88 -5.06
CA GLU A 577 27.25 -24.83 -4.33
C GLU A 577 27.42 -25.26 -2.86
N LEU A 578 28.57 -25.01 -2.23
CA LEU A 578 28.90 -25.55 -0.90
C LEU A 578 29.20 -24.43 0.11
N GLY A 579 28.27 -24.19 1.03
CA GLY A 579 28.34 -23.10 2.01
C GLY A 579 27.83 -21.75 1.48
N ASN A 580 27.79 -20.74 2.36
CA ASN A 580 27.33 -19.39 2.07
C ASN A 580 27.97 -18.34 3.02
N GLU A 581 28.74 -17.39 2.48
CA GLU A 581 29.35 -16.26 3.21
C GLU A 581 30.15 -16.68 4.46
N PRO A 582 31.16 -17.56 4.32
CA PRO A 582 31.95 -18.07 5.45
C PRO A 582 32.64 -16.95 6.26
N GLU A 583 33.01 -15.84 5.63
CA GLU A 583 33.61 -14.66 6.26
C GLU A 583 32.71 -13.97 7.28
N CYS A 584 31.39 -14.17 7.21
CA CYS A 584 30.46 -13.68 8.24
C CYS A 584 30.60 -14.47 9.57
N GLY A 585 31.39 -15.54 9.60
CA GLY A 585 31.79 -16.24 10.81
C GLY A 585 33.20 -15.84 11.27
N LYS A 586 33.33 -15.40 12.54
CA LYS A 586 34.58 -14.92 13.19
C LYS A 586 35.80 -15.88 13.16
N ALA A 587 35.66 -17.09 12.60
CA ALA A 587 36.70 -18.12 12.56
C ALA A 587 37.32 -18.33 11.16
N TRP A 588 36.74 -17.76 10.09
CA TRP A 588 37.20 -17.97 8.71
C TRP A 588 38.07 -16.83 8.18
N ASN A 589 38.99 -17.19 7.29
CA ASN A 589 39.72 -16.28 6.42
C ASN A 589 39.83 -16.91 5.03
N GLN A 590 40.09 -16.09 4.02
CA GLN A 590 40.10 -16.48 2.60
C GLN A 590 40.99 -17.71 2.30
N SER A 591 42.16 -17.80 2.94
CA SER A 591 43.09 -18.92 2.74
C SER A 591 42.59 -20.22 3.37
N ALA A 592 42.01 -20.14 4.58
CA ALA A 592 41.39 -21.29 5.24
C ALA A 592 40.15 -21.78 4.51
N ASP A 593 39.36 -20.85 3.95
CA ASP A 593 38.17 -21.16 3.19
C ASP A 593 38.47 -21.78 1.82
N ALA A 594 39.43 -21.23 1.07
CA ALA A 594 39.84 -21.79 -0.22
C ALA A 594 40.43 -23.21 -0.09
N ALA A 595 41.15 -23.50 1.02
CA ALA A 595 41.60 -24.85 1.35
C ALA A 595 40.42 -25.78 1.73
N SER A 596 39.37 -25.23 2.35
CA SER A 596 38.12 -25.94 2.64
C SER A 596 37.37 -26.28 1.34
N GLU A 597 37.16 -25.31 0.43
CA GLU A 597 36.59 -25.54 -0.91
C GLU A 597 37.34 -26.64 -1.67
N GLN A 598 38.67 -26.53 -1.78
CA GLN A 598 39.50 -27.54 -2.46
C GLN A 598 39.26 -28.96 -1.89
N SER A 599 39.29 -29.09 -0.56
CA SER A 599 39.09 -30.37 0.13
C SER A 599 37.68 -30.93 -0.11
N TRP A 600 36.66 -30.08 -0.04
CA TRP A 600 35.26 -30.48 -0.22
C TRP A 600 34.93 -30.84 -1.67
N PHE A 601 35.42 -30.09 -2.66
CA PHE A 601 35.23 -30.44 -4.07
C PHE A 601 35.89 -31.78 -4.41
N ASN A 602 37.16 -31.99 -4.04
CA ASN A 602 37.83 -33.29 -4.22
C ASN A 602 37.08 -34.45 -3.55
N ALA A 603 36.50 -34.22 -2.37
CA ALA A 603 35.83 -35.27 -1.62
C ALA A 603 34.41 -35.58 -2.12
N VAL A 604 33.67 -34.60 -2.63
CA VAL A 604 32.28 -34.78 -3.12
C VAL A 604 32.23 -35.08 -4.63
N SER A 605 33.21 -34.63 -5.42
CA SER A 605 33.32 -34.94 -6.87
C SER A 605 33.36 -36.44 -7.16
N THR A 606 33.96 -37.23 -6.27
CA THR A 606 33.94 -38.72 -6.31
C THR A 606 32.55 -39.32 -6.49
N SER A 607 31.50 -38.62 -6.05
CA SER A 607 30.11 -39.08 -6.06
C SER A 607 29.26 -38.39 -7.12
N VAL A 608 29.46 -37.07 -7.33
CA VAL A 608 28.60 -36.26 -8.23
C VAL A 608 29.30 -35.81 -9.51
N GLY A 609 30.62 -35.89 -9.61
CA GLY A 609 31.40 -35.43 -10.75
C GLY A 609 31.77 -33.95 -10.68
N ASN A 610 32.11 -33.39 -11.83
CA ASN A 610 32.68 -32.05 -11.98
C ASN A 610 31.56 -31.01 -12.18
N ILE A 611 30.79 -30.72 -11.11
CA ILE A 611 29.59 -29.86 -11.19
C ILE A 611 29.51 -28.79 -10.09
N PHE A 612 30.64 -28.25 -9.61
CA PHE A 612 30.62 -27.29 -8.50
C PHE A 612 30.60 -25.82 -8.91
N GLN A 613 29.97 -25.00 -8.06
CA GLN A 613 30.15 -23.55 -8.01
C GLN A 613 30.98 -23.22 -6.76
N GLY A 614 32.08 -22.49 -6.94
CA GLY A 614 32.98 -22.07 -5.87
C GLY A 614 32.86 -20.60 -5.48
N GLY A 615 33.56 -20.19 -4.43
CA GLY A 615 33.49 -18.85 -3.82
C GLY A 615 32.33 -18.73 -2.84
N VAL A 616 31.27 -17.99 -3.23
CA VAL A 616 30.10 -17.70 -2.36
C VAL A 616 30.43 -16.77 -1.16
N PHE A 617 31.42 -15.89 -1.35
CA PHE A 617 31.80 -14.83 -0.42
C PHE A 617 31.35 -13.45 -0.93
N LEU A 618 31.15 -12.50 -0.01
CA LEU A 618 30.77 -11.10 -0.23
C LEU A 618 31.96 -10.16 -0.42
N SER A 619 33.05 -10.38 0.34
CA SER A 619 34.13 -9.39 0.51
C SER A 619 35.53 -9.81 0.05
N TRP A 620 35.74 -11.08 -0.33
CA TRP A 620 37.05 -11.60 -0.74
C TRP A 620 37.28 -11.55 -2.26
N ASP A 621 38.54 -11.76 -2.66
CA ASP A 621 38.98 -11.83 -4.06
C ASP A 621 38.91 -13.25 -4.65
N THR A 622 38.73 -13.35 -5.97
CA THR A 622 38.74 -14.64 -6.68
C THR A 622 40.15 -15.19 -6.92
N SER A 623 41.18 -14.34 -7.04
CA SER A 623 42.53 -14.78 -7.41
C SER A 623 43.20 -15.73 -6.41
N PRO A 624 43.10 -15.51 -5.07
CA PRO A 624 43.62 -16.47 -4.09
C PRO A 624 42.89 -17.81 -4.13
N LEU A 625 41.55 -17.82 -4.32
CA LEU A 625 40.78 -19.05 -4.46
C LEU A 625 41.20 -19.84 -5.71
N ILE A 626 41.22 -19.22 -6.89
CA ILE A 626 41.66 -19.84 -8.16
C ILE A 626 43.06 -20.47 -8.00
N SER A 627 43.97 -19.78 -7.32
CA SER A 627 45.34 -20.26 -7.06
C SER A 627 45.36 -21.45 -6.10
N ALA A 628 44.54 -21.41 -5.03
CA ALA A 628 44.50 -22.44 -3.99
C ALA A 628 43.78 -23.72 -4.41
N LEU A 629 42.78 -23.65 -5.31
CA LEU A 629 42.04 -24.83 -5.78
C LEU A 629 42.94 -25.88 -6.43
N GLY A 630 44.02 -25.48 -7.11
CA GLY A 630 44.96 -26.42 -7.76
C GLY A 630 44.23 -27.36 -8.72
N SER A 631 44.41 -28.67 -8.57
CA SER A 631 43.73 -29.68 -9.40
C SER A 631 42.20 -29.72 -9.20
N ALA A 632 41.68 -29.30 -8.05
CA ALA A 632 40.25 -29.31 -7.76
C ALA A 632 39.45 -28.34 -8.64
N ILE A 633 40.12 -27.36 -9.28
CA ILE A 633 39.51 -26.45 -10.25
C ILE A 633 38.83 -27.21 -11.41
N SER A 634 39.32 -28.41 -11.74
CA SER A 634 38.73 -29.29 -12.76
C SER A 634 37.34 -29.82 -12.39
N HIS A 635 36.92 -29.69 -11.13
CA HIS A 635 35.58 -30.03 -10.66
C HIS A 635 34.58 -28.85 -10.70
N VAL A 636 35.04 -27.64 -11.00
CA VAL A 636 34.27 -26.38 -10.90
C VAL A 636 33.78 -25.93 -12.29
N HIS A 637 32.60 -25.32 -12.35
CA HIS A 637 32.04 -24.69 -13.56
C HIS A 637 32.04 -23.15 -13.47
N SER A 638 31.81 -22.61 -12.28
CA SER A 638 31.65 -21.17 -12.03
C SER A 638 32.26 -20.76 -10.69
N ILE A 639 32.72 -19.51 -10.63
CA ILE A 639 33.04 -18.82 -9.37
C ILE A 639 31.95 -17.77 -9.12
N SER A 640 31.46 -17.78 -7.90
CA SER A 640 30.38 -16.96 -7.36
C SER A 640 30.94 -15.92 -6.39
N ARG A 641 30.47 -14.68 -6.50
CA ARG A 641 30.61 -13.65 -5.47
C ARG A 641 29.23 -13.12 -5.06
N HIS A 642 29.06 -12.72 -3.82
CA HIS A 642 27.91 -11.94 -3.36
C HIS A 642 28.23 -10.44 -3.45
N SER A 643 27.24 -9.59 -3.76
CA SER A 643 27.46 -8.14 -3.83
C SER A 643 26.21 -7.32 -3.58
N TYR A 644 26.28 -6.39 -2.64
CA TYR A 644 25.20 -5.47 -2.26
C TYR A 644 25.75 -4.02 -2.23
N PRO A 645 25.19 -3.06 -2.99
CA PRO A 645 25.70 -1.68 -3.02
C PRO A 645 25.55 -0.91 -1.69
N GLN A 646 24.58 -1.27 -0.87
CA GLN A 646 24.29 -0.62 0.41
C GLN A 646 23.92 -1.64 1.50
N SER A 647 23.73 -1.18 2.74
CA SER A 647 23.34 -2.02 3.87
C SER A 647 22.26 -1.35 4.71
N ALA A 648 21.27 -2.13 5.17
CA ALA A 648 20.33 -1.72 6.21
C ALA A 648 20.57 -2.46 7.56
N CYS A 649 21.68 -3.19 7.67
CA CYS A 649 22.00 -3.96 8.87
C CYS A 649 22.56 -3.05 9.98
N GLY A 650 22.23 -3.33 11.24
CA GLY A 650 22.89 -2.72 12.41
C GLY A 650 22.76 -1.20 12.51
N GLY A 651 21.65 -0.61 12.01
CA GLY A 651 21.43 0.84 12.01
C GLY A 651 22.05 1.58 10.81
N ALA A 652 22.69 0.88 9.86
CA ALA A 652 23.11 1.48 8.60
C ALA A 652 21.90 2.02 7.81
N SER A 653 22.04 3.21 7.23
CA SER A 653 21.02 3.84 6.41
C SER A 653 21.20 3.52 4.92
N THR A 654 20.09 3.58 4.18
CA THR A 654 20.06 3.37 2.72
C THR A 654 19.51 4.61 2.02
N ASN A 655 19.92 4.85 0.78
CA ASN A 655 19.54 6.03 0.00
C ASN A 655 19.24 5.65 -1.45
N LEU A 656 18.02 5.96 -1.91
CA LEU A 656 17.54 5.57 -3.23
C LEU A 656 18.18 6.37 -4.37
N GLN A 657 18.45 7.66 -4.15
CA GLN A 657 19.10 8.53 -5.12
C GLN A 657 20.54 8.09 -5.42
N SER A 658 21.31 7.71 -4.40
CA SER A 658 22.68 7.19 -4.59
C SER A 658 22.69 5.76 -5.13
N LEU A 659 21.68 4.93 -4.83
CA LEU A 659 21.52 3.62 -5.47
C LEU A 659 21.32 3.78 -6.99
N MET A 660 20.43 4.68 -7.39
CA MET A 660 20.08 4.91 -8.80
C MET A 660 21.19 5.58 -9.61
N SER A 661 22.06 6.38 -8.98
CA SER A 661 23.06 7.21 -9.68
C SER A 661 23.91 6.40 -10.67
N HIS A 662 23.73 6.65 -11.98
CA HIS A 662 24.40 5.89 -13.03
C HIS A 662 25.93 5.88 -12.87
N SER A 663 26.55 7.05 -12.66
CA SER A 663 27.99 7.14 -12.37
C SER A 663 28.42 6.40 -11.09
N GLY A 664 27.54 6.31 -10.09
CA GLY A 664 27.74 5.48 -8.90
C GLY A 664 27.69 3.97 -9.22
N ILE A 665 26.76 3.56 -10.09
CA ILE A 665 26.63 2.17 -10.56
C ILE A 665 27.84 1.76 -11.41
N VAL A 666 28.29 2.61 -12.34
CA VAL A 666 29.52 2.40 -13.12
C VAL A 666 30.74 2.25 -12.21
N LEU A 667 30.92 3.17 -11.25
CA LEU A 667 32.02 3.11 -10.29
C LEU A 667 31.96 1.83 -9.45
N TYR A 668 30.80 1.50 -8.88
CA TYR A 668 30.63 0.33 -8.03
C TYR A 668 30.85 -0.99 -8.77
N THR A 669 30.26 -1.16 -9.96
CA THR A 669 30.38 -2.41 -10.75
C THR A 669 31.76 -2.63 -11.34
N SER A 670 32.58 -1.59 -11.50
CA SER A 670 33.95 -1.70 -12.00
C SER A 670 34.82 -2.69 -11.21
N GLN A 671 34.52 -2.87 -9.91
CA GLN A 671 35.22 -3.83 -9.02
C GLN A 671 35.17 -5.28 -9.54
N TYR A 672 34.13 -5.65 -10.29
CA TYR A 672 33.94 -7.02 -10.78
C TYR A 672 34.96 -7.40 -11.86
N LYS A 673 35.48 -6.42 -12.60
CA LYS A 673 36.27 -6.64 -13.82
C LYS A 673 37.56 -7.43 -13.60
N SER A 674 38.25 -7.20 -12.48
CA SER A 674 39.46 -7.94 -12.12
C SER A 674 39.13 -9.40 -11.77
N GLY A 675 38.08 -9.60 -10.97
CA GLY A 675 37.61 -10.93 -10.57
C GLY A 675 37.14 -11.76 -11.75
N ALA A 676 36.32 -11.16 -12.62
CA ALA A 676 35.84 -11.76 -13.86
C ALA A 676 36.98 -12.16 -14.80
N THR A 677 37.92 -11.24 -15.06
CA THR A 677 39.09 -11.51 -15.93
C THR A 677 39.92 -12.68 -15.39
N THR A 678 40.13 -12.75 -14.08
CA THR A 678 40.88 -13.84 -13.43
C THR A 678 40.18 -15.19 -13.59
N VAL A 679 38.86 -15.22 -13.42
CA VAL A 679 38.04 -16.45 -13.51
C VAL A 679 37.92 -16.93 -14.97
N HIS A 680 37.72 -16.02 -15.92
CA HIS A 680 37.70 -16.34 -17.36
C HIS A 680 39.05 -16.85 -17.87
N ASN A 681 40.17 -16.29 -17.38
CA ASN A 681 41.52 -16.77 -17.69
C ASN A 681 41.78 -18.20 -17.17
N ALA A 682 41.03 -18.65 -16.16
CA ALA A 682 41.05 -20.02 -15.66
C ALA A 682 40.07 -20.96 -16.41
N GLY A 683 39.35 -20.46 -17.43
CA GLY A 683 38.35 -21.23 -18.20
C GLY A 683 37.02 -21.45 -17.47
N LEU A 684 36.78 -20.73 -16.37
CA LEU A 684 35.55 -20.80 -15.57
C LEU A 684 34.62 -19.61 -15.85
N ARG A 685 33.36 -19.74 -15.46
CA ARG A 685 32.36 -18.64 -15.54
C ARG A 685 32.36 -17.75 -14.30
N TYR A 686 32.14 -16.44 -14.45
CA TYR A 686 32.03 -15.52 -13.31
C TYR A 686 30.61 -15.00 -13.09
N PHE A 687 30.04 -15.30 -11.91
CA PHE A 687 28.68 -14.94 -11.53
C PHE A 687 28.63 -14.09 -10.25
N LEU A 688 27.57 -13.29 -10.11
CA LEU A 688 27.12 -12.84 -8.80
C LEU A 688 26.05 -13.80 -8.28
N GLY A 689 26.42 -14.70 -7.36
CA GLY A 689 25.54 -15.71 -6.76
C GLY A 689 24.48 -15.14 -5.83
N GLU A 690 24.68 -13.93 -5.33
CA GLU A 690 23.65 -13.21 -4.58
C GLU A 690 23.85 -11.70 -4.71
N THR A 691 22.78 -10.98 -5.01
CA THR A 691 22.81 -9.52 -5.05
C THR A 691 21.43 -8.93 -4.80
N ASN A 692 21.38 -7.71 -4.28
CA ASN A 692 20.21 -6.85 -4.32
C ASN A 692 20.61 -5.39 -4.04
N SER A 693 19.65 -4.47 -4.02
CA SER A 693 19.84 -3.04 -3.75
C SER A 693 20.65 -2.76 -2.47
N ALA A 694 20.37 -3.53 -1.41
CA ALA A 694 21.02 -3.45 -0.11
C ALA A 694 20.81 -4.75 0.70
N THR A 695 21.56 -4.98 1.77
CA THR A 695 21.34 -6.09 2.73
C THR A 695 20.23 -5.79 3.75
N CYS A 696 19.84 -6.78 4.57
CA CYS A 696 18.88 -6.67 5.69
C CYS A 696 17.52 -6.02 5.34
N GLY A 697 16.86 -6.51 4.28
CA GLY A 697 15.60 -5.94 3.76
C GLY A 697 15.79 -4.64 2.96
N GLY A 698 16.96 -4.00 3.07
CA GLY A 698 17.33 -2.82 2.31
C GLY A 698 16.48 -1.59 2.59
N GLY A 699 16.20 -1.32 3.87
CA GLY A 699 15.82 0.00 4.38
C GLY A 699 14.58 0.66 3.76
N GLY A 700 13.72 -0.11 3.09
CA GLY A 700 12.56 0.41 2.36
C GLY A 700 12.84 0.92 0.95
N ILE A 701 14.09 0.93 0.47
CA ILE A 701 14.42 1.34 -0.91
C ILE A 701 14.24 0.21 -1.94
N SER A 702 14.40 -1.05 -1.53
CA SER A 702 14.30 -2.26 -2.37
C SER A 702 13.01 -2.46 -3.18
N PRO A 703 11.79 -2.19 -2.66
CA PRO A 703 10.53 -2.47 -3.36
C PRO A 703 10.09 -1.33 -4.30
N THR A 704 10.92 -0.30 -4.46
CA THR A 704 10.57 0.95 -5.15
C THR A 704 10.82 0.88 -6.66
N PHE A 705 10.19 1.79 -7.40
CA PHE A 705 10.45 1.99 -8.82
C PHE A 705 11.89 2.43 -9.12
N GLY A 706 12.53 3.16 -8.20
CA GLY A 706 13.94 3.50 -8.31
C GLY A 706 14.85 2.28 -8.24
N ALA A 707 14.53 1.28 -7.41
CA ALA A 707 15.22 -0.01 -7.43
C ALA A 707 14.96 -0.79 -8.74
N ALA A 708 13.76 -0.67 -9.32
CA ALA A 708 13.47 -1.24 -10.65
C ALA A 708 14.35 -0.62 -11.75
N LEU A 709 14.51 0.71 -11.74
CA LEU A 709 15.40 1.41 -12.67
C LEU A 709 16.88 1.06 -12.43
N TRP A 710 17.32 0.98 -11.18
CA TRP A 710 18.65 0.54 -10.80
C TRP A 710 18.99 -0.85 -11.35
N ILE A 711 18.06 -1.81 -11.30
CA ILE A 711 18.26 -3.17 -11.86
C ILE A 711 18.61 -3.11 -13.36
N VAL A 712 17.97 -2.22 -14.13
CA VAL A 712 18.25 -2.10 -15.57
C VAL A 712 19.70 -1.71 -15.81
N ASP A 713 20.20 -0.68 -15.12
CA ASP A 713 21.55 -0.16 -15.31
C ASP A 713 22.62 -1.09 -14.70
N TYR A 714 22.38 -1.59 -13.48
CA TYR A 714 23.29 -2.44 -12.72
C TYR A 714 23.57 -3.78 -13.40
N VAL A 715 22.57 -4.42 -14.03
CA VAL A 715 22.79 -5.68 -14.77
C VAL A 715 23.59 -5.44 -16.05
N LEU A 716 23.33 -4.34 -16.77
CA LEU A 716 24.08 -3.98 -17.97
C LEU A 716 25.54 -3.65 -17.65
N GLN A 717 25.79 -2.90 -16.58
CA GLN A 717 27.13 -2.62 -16.08
C GLN A 717 27.84 -3.87 -15.53
N GLY A 718 27.12 -4.78 -14.87
CA GLY A 718 27.63 -6.10 -14.50
C GLY A 718 28.13 -6.89 -15.71
N ALA A 719 27.31 -6.97 -16.77
CA ALA A 719 27.67 -7.65 -18.01
C ALA A 719 28.88 -6.98 -18.73
N LEU A 720 28.94 -5.64 -18.76
CA LEU A 720 30.08 -4.90 -19.32
C LEU A 720 31.39 -5.10 -18.53
N ASN A 721 31.30 -5.41 -17.24
CA ASN A 721 32.44 -5.79 -16.40
C ASN A 721 32.70 -7.31 -16.35
N GLY A 722 32.04 -8.09 -17.20
CA GLY A 722 32.29 -9.52 -17.38
C GLY A 722 31.54 -10.45 -16.43
N VAL A 723 30.43 -10.01 -15.81
CA VAL A 723 29.56 -10.91 -15.05
C VAL A 723 28.59 -11.61 -16.02
N GLU A 724 28.66 -12.94 -16.12
CA GLU A 724 27.80 -13.74 -17.00
C GLU A 724 26.37 -13.93 -16.45
N ARG A 725 26.19 -13.89 -15.12
CA ARG A 725 24.90 -14.13 -14.46
C ARG A 725 24.82 -13.40 -13.11
N LEU A 726 23.68 -12.77 -12.83
CA LEU A 726 23.39 -12.09 -11.57
C LEU A 726 22.12 -12.72 -10.95
N TYR A 727 22.25 -13.27 -9.74
CA TYR A 727 21.14 -13.88 -9.00
C TYR A 727 20.61 -12.90 -7.94
N PHE A 728 19.41 -12.35 -8.17
CA PHE A 728 18.79 -11.40 -7.24
C PHE A 728 18.07 -12.12 -6.09
N HIS A 729 18.48 -11.82 -4.85
CA HIS A 729 17.94 -12.46 -3.65
C HIS A 729 16.41 -12.25 -3.56
N GLN A 730 15.64 -13.35 -3.56
CA GLN A 730 14.21 -13.34 -3.24
C GLN A 730 14.04 -13.81 -1.79
N GLY A 731 13.65 -12.92 -0.90
CA GLY A 731 13.53 -13.18 0.54
C GLY A 731 12.25 -13.91 0.95
N THR A 732 12.07 -14.08 2.26
CA THR A 732 10.91 -14.75 2.87
C THR A 732 9.59 -14.18 2.35
N ILE A 733 8.69 -15.05 1.88
CA ILE A 733 7.33 -14.70 1.43
C ILE A 733 6.65 -13.80 2.48
N GLY A 734 5.85 -12.81 2.06
CA GLY A 734 5.17 -11.87 2.97
C GLY A 734 6.09 -10.81 3.61
N ASN A 735 7.35 -11.13 3.91
CA ASN A 735 8.36 -10.20 4.42
C ASN A 735 9.53 -10.02 3.43
N CYS A 736 9.21 -9.78 2.16
CA CYS A 736 10.19 -9.65 1.09
C CYS A 736 10.16 -8.28 0.42
N GLN A 737 10.95 -7.33 0.94
CA GLN A 737 11.11 -6.01 0.33
C GLN A 737 11.82 -6.05 -1.03
N TYR A 738 12.46 -7.17 -1.38
CA TYR A 738 13.22 -7.37 -2.63
C TYR A 738 12.40 -8.01 -3.77
N CYS A 739 11.24 -8.58 -3.46
CA CYS A 739 10.66 -9.61 -4.32
C CYS A 739 10.09 -9.05 -5.62
N TRP A 740 10.37 -9.77 -6.70
CA TRP A 740 9.85 -9.46 -8.03
C TRP A 740 8.35 -9.76 -8.11
N TRP A 741 7.88 -10.81 -7.45
CA TRP A 741 6.46 -11.08 -7.23
C TRP A 741 6.20 -11.64 -5.83
N GLY A 742 5.01 -11.38 -5.32
CA GLY A 742 4.45 -12.02 -4.14
C GLY A 742 3.29 -12.95 -4.50
N ARG A 743 2.47 -13.28 -3.50
CA ARG A 743 1.30 -14.16 -3.64
C ARG A 743 0.14 -13.52 -4.42
N PHE A 744 0.02 -12.19 -4.35
CA PHE A 744 -1.11 -11.43 -4.90
C PHE A 744 -0.71 -10.12 -5.61
N THR A 745 0.59 -9.85 -5.79
CA THR A 745 1.10 -8.59 -6.37
C THR A 745 2.46 -8.79 -7.05
N THR A 746 2.79 -7.93 -8.02
CA THR A 746 4.12 -7.82 -8.62
C THR A 746 4.86 -6.63 -8.01
N GLY A 747 6.08 -6.83 -7.50
CA GLY A 747 6.90 -5.73 -6.98
C GLY A 747 7.41 -4.83 -8.11
N ALA A 748 7.64 -3.55 -7.82
CA ALA A 748 8.20 -2.62 -8.80
C ALA A 748 9.50 -3.15 -9.47
N PRO A 749 10.45 -3.80 -8.74
CA PRO A 749 11.62 -4.45 -9.33
C PRO A 749 11.36 -5.34 -10.57
N MET A 750 10.24 -6.06 -10.63
CA MET A 750 9.90 -6.91 -11.78
C MET A 750 9.72 -6.11 -13.07
N TYR A 751 9.25 -4.86 -12.99
CA TYR A 751 9.06 -4.02 -14.17
C TYR A 751 10.41 -3.64 -14.80
N GLY A 752 11.42 -3.36 -13.96
CA GLY A 752 12.80 -3.17 -14.38
C GLY A 752 13.37 -4.42 -15.06
N VAL A 753 13.16 -5.59 -14.45
CA VAL A 753 13.58 -6.89 -15.01
C VAL A 753 12.92 -7.16 -16.36
N ILE A 754 11.60 -7.01 -16.48
CA ILE A 754 10.87 -7.23 -17.73
C ILE A 754 11.35 -6.26 -18.82
N PHE A 755 11.51 -4.98 -18.48
CA PHE A 755 11.97 -3.95 -19.42
C PHE A 755 13.41 -4.21 -19.88
N LEU A 756 14.31 -4.62 -18.97
CA LEU A 756 15.67 -5.07 -19.30
C LEU A 756 15.66 -6.30 -20.23
N ASN A 757 14.79 -7.28 -19.98
CA ASN A 757 14.68 -8.46 -20.83
C ASN A 757 14.16 -8.11 -22.24
N GLU A 758 13.23 -7.15 -22.37
CA GLU A 758 12.79 -6.59 -23.67
C GLU A 758 13.87 -5.73 -24.33
N PHE A 759 14.65 -4.94 -23.57
CA PHE A 759 15.80 -4.22 -24.11
C PHE A 759 16.82 -5.17 -24.70
N LEU A 760 17.13 -6.28 -24.01
CA LEU A 760 18.15 -7.23 -24.47
C LEU A 760 17.65 -8.11 -25.62
N GLY A 761 16.43 -8.66 -25.56
CA GLY A 761 15.76 -9.40 -26.66
C GLY A 761 16.44 -10.70 -27.14
N ALA A 762 15.67 -11.68 -27.60
CA ALA A 762 16.20 -13.00 -28.02
C ALA A 762 17.24 -12.94 -29.17
N ASP A 763 17.27 -11.84 -29.93
CA ASP A 763 18.19 -11.52 -31.01
C ASP A 763 19.44 -10.71 -30.57
N GLY A 764 19.50 -10.23 -29.32
CA GLY A 764 20.62 -9.44 -28.81
C GLY A 764 21.83 -10.30 -28.40
N ALA A 765 22.96 -10.06 -29.07
CA ALA A 765 24.19 -10.86 -28.95
C ALA A 765 25.40 -10.09 -28.38
N ARG A 766 25.44 -8.75 -28.50
CA ARG A 766 26.54 -7.93 -27.95
C ARG A 766 26.02 -6.59 -27.40
N LEU A 767 26.44 -6.23 -26.19
CA LEU A 767 26.13 -4.96 -25.52
C LEU A 767 27.27 -3.94 -25.73
N ALA A 768 26.95 -2.64 -25.69
CA ALA A 768 27.92 -1.57 -25.44
C ALA A 768 27.24 -0.37 -24.74
N MET A 769 28.01 0.31 -23.89
CA MET A 769 27.71 1.67 -23.41
C MET A 769 28.12 2.69 -24.48
N LEU A 770 27.43 3.82 -24.55
CA LEU A 770 27.63 4.88 -25.55
C LEU A 770 28.04 6.23 -24.94
N ASP A 771 27.78 6.44 -23.66
CA ASP A 771 28.28 7.57 -22.88
C ASP A 771 29.63 7.24 -22.19
N ASN A 772 30.05 8.06 -21.23
CA ASN A 772 31.35 7.96 -20.56
C ASN A 772 31.29 7.44 -19.11
N GLY A 773 30.10 7.12 -18.59
CA GLY A 773 29.88 6.65 -17.22
C GLY A 773 30.04 7.72 -16.12
N THR A 774 30.16 9.01 -16.46
CA THR A 774 30.30 10.09 -15.46
C THR A 774 29.04 10.93 -15.28
N GLY A 775 27.99 10.69 -16.08
CA GLY A 775 26.75 11.46 -16.08
C GLY A 775 25.63 10.84 -15.22
N ALA A 776 24.50 11.55 -15.17
CA ALA A 776 23.23 11.05 -14.62
C ALA A 776 22.29 10.48 -15.71
N VAL A 777 22.78 10.28 -16.93
CA VAL A 777 22.03 9.67 -18.04
C VAL A 777 22.92 8.65 -18.73
N ALA A 778 22.55 7.38 -18.60
CA ALA A 778 23.20 6.27 -19.28
C ALA A 778 22.63 6.11 -20.70
N SER A 779 23.46 5.64 -21.62
CA SER A 779 23.04 5.26 -22.98
C SER A 779 23.68 3.94 -23.40
N TYR A 780 22.86 2.98 -23.80
CA TYR A 780 23.30 1.66 -24.24
C TYR A 780 22.78 1.31 -25.62
N VAL A 781 23.51 0.43 -26.30
CA VAL A 781 23.10 -0.23 -27.53
C VAL A 781 23.28 -1.73 -27.41
N VAL A 782 22.32 -2.50 -27.93
CA VAL A 782 22.48 -3.93 -28.16
C VAL A 782 22.50 -4.22 -29.66
N TYR A 783 23.47 -5.04 -30.05
CA TYR A 783 23.71 -5.51 -31.42
C TYR A 783 23.30 -6.97 -31.54
N ASN A 784 22.81 -7.35 -32.71
CA ASN A 784 22.52 -8.75 -33.05
C ASN A 784 23.78 -9.53 -33.46
N SER A 785 23.62 -10.81 -33.78
CA SER A 785 24.72 -11.70 -34.21
C SER A 785 25.37 -11.30 -35.55
N ALA A 786 24.68 -10.52 -36.38
CA ALA A 786 25.25 -9.88 -37.58
C ALA A 786 25.97 -8.54 -37.28
N ASN A 787 26.17 -8.22 -35.99
CA ASN A 787 26.77 -6.99 -35.48
C ASN A 787 26.04 -5.69 -35.90
N ALA A 788 24.77 -5.77 -36.28
CA ALA A 788 23.91 -4.62 -36.53
C ALA A 788 23.21 -4.19 -35.22
N PRO A 789 23.12 -2.88 -34.92
CA PRO A 789 22.42 -2.40 -33.73
C PRO A 789 20.91 -2.55 -33.92
N VAL A 790 20.22 -3.09 -32.92
CA VAL A 790 18.79 -3.45 -33.02
C VAL A 790 17.91 -2.75 -31.98
N ARG A 791 18.49 -2.35 -30.83
CA ARG A 791 17.84 -1.51 -29.83
C ARG A 791 18.85 -0.58 -29.16
N LEU A 792 18.38 0.60 -28.82
CA LEU A 792 19.02 1.56 -27.92
C LEU A 792 18.22 1.61 -26.61
N LEU A 793 18.89 1.95 -25.52
CA LEU A 793 18.29 2.23 -24.22
C LEU A 793 18.88 3.54 -23.68
N VAL A 794 18.01 4.43 -23.21
CA VAL A 794 18.37 5.60 -22.40
C VAL A 794 17.82 5.38 -21.00
N TYR A 795 18.64 5.61 -19.98
CA TYR A 795 18.22 5.60 -18.59
C TYR A 795 18.61 6.93 -17.93
N ASN A 796 17.66 7.62 -17.31
CA ASN A 796 17.90 8.88 -16.62
C ASN A 796 17.84 8.65 -15.09
N SER A 797 19.01 8.66 -14.45
CA SER A 797 19.19 8.45 -13.01
C SER A 797 19.00 9.71 -12.17
N ASN A 798 18.59 10.85 -12.76
CA ASN A 798 18.19 11.99 -11.96
C ASN A 798 17.00 11.60 -11.08
N TYR A 799 17.10 11.90 -9.79
CA TYR A 799 16.10 11.48 -8.80
C TYR A 799 14.87 12.39 -8.85
N TYR A 800 13.68 11.78 -8.74
CA TYR A 800 12.40 12.48 -8.62
C TYR A 800 11.50 11.73 -7.65
N ASP A 801 11.21 12.32 -6.50
CA ASP A 801 10.37 11.76 -5.44
C ASP A 801 8.88 12.09 -5.57
N GLY A 802 8.49 12.91 -6.56
CA GLY A 802 7.13 13.40 -6.75
C GLY A 802 6.92 14.85 -6.31
N THR A 803 7.94 15.52 -5.77
CA THR A 803 7.88 16.94 -5.40
C THR A 803 8.53 17.83 -6.48
N GLY A 804 7.96 19.02 -6.69
CA GLY A 804 8.47 20.00 -7.66
C GLY A 804 8.42 19.55 -9.12
N THR A 805 9.12 20.28 -9.98
CA THR A 805 9.14 20.03 -11.44
C THR A 805 10.05 18.86 -11.80
N ARG A 806 9.48 17.80 -12.39
CA ARG A 806 10.23 16.66 -12.93
C ARG A 806 11.12 17.11 -14.09
N SER A 807 12.44 17.13 -13.88
CA SER A 807 13.40 17.50 -14.93
C SER A 807 13.42 16.47 -16.07
N SER A 808 13.99 16.85 -17.21
CA SER A 808 14.07 16.00 -18.41
C SER A 808 15.38 16.24 -19.17
N THR A 809 15.86 15.22 -19.88
CA THR A 809 17.10 15.30 -20.66
C THR A 809 16.87 14.74 -22.07
N SER A 810 17.34 15.45 -23.09
CA SER A 810 17.28 15.02 -24.49
C SER A 810 18.59 14.35 -24.90
N VAL A 811 18.51 13.14 -25.43
CA VAL A 811 19.65 12.37 -25.95
C VAL A 811 19.49 12.23 -27.47
N SER A 812 20.58 12.40 -28.23
CA SER A 812 20.57 12.30 -29.70
C SER A 812 21.57 11.25 -30.19
N PHE A 813 21.10 10.34 -31.02
CA PHE A 813 21.87 9.25 -31.61
C PHE A 813 22.06 9.47 -33.11
N THR A 814 23.28 9.25 -33.61
CA THR A 814 23.64 9.38 -35.02
C THR A 814 24.50 8.18 -35.46
N GLY A 815 24.58 7.95 -36.78
CA GLY A 815 25.32 6.81 -37.33
C GLY A 815 24.57 5.48 -37.15
N GLY A 816 25.29 4.37 -36.99
CA GLY A 816 24.70 3.05 -36.66
C GLY A 816 23.74 2.44 -37.68
N GLY A 817 23.56 3.04 -38.86
CA GLY A 817 22.52 2.65 -39.83
C GLY A 817 21.19 3.39 -39.68
N ILE A 818 21.12 4.43 -38.84
CA ILE A 818 19.98 5.36 -38.77
C ILE A 818 19.80 6.02 -40.16
N PRO A 819 18.60 5.94 -40.79
CA PRO A 819 18.38 6.47 -42.13
C PRO A 819 18.37 8.01 -42.15
N SER A 820 18.47 8.62 -43.32
CA SER A 820 18.38 10.09 -43.47
C SER A 820 17.04 10.68 -43.00
N SER A 821 15.98 9.89 -43.06
CA SER A 821 14.58 10.29 -42.81
C SER A 821 13.72 9.08 -42.49
N GLY A 822 12.68 9.24 -41.67
CA GLY A 822 11.70 8.21 -41.39
C GLY A 822 11.17 8.25 -39.96
N THR A 823 10.68 7.11 -39.47
CA THR A 823 10.16 6.95 -38.11
C THR A 823 10.68 5.66 -37.50
N LYS A 824 11.13 5.73 -36.25
CA LYS A 824 11.40 4.58 -35.38
C LYS A 824 10.39 4.57 -34.24
N THR A 825 10.36 3.50 -33.47
CA THR A 825 9.43 3.38 -32.33
C THR A 825 10.20 3.33 -31.02
N ALA A 826 9.62 3.85 -29.95
CA ALA A 826 10.18 3.75 -28.60
C ALA A 826 9.14 3.27 -27.58
N LYS A 827 9.60 2.84 -26.40
CA LYS A 827 8.78 2.33 -25.29
C LYS A 827 9.40 2.76 -23.97
N ARG A 828 8.60 3.33 -23.07
CA ARG A 828 9.05 3.85 -21.78
C ARG A 828 8.78 2.86 -20.63
N LEU A 829 9.60 2.95 -19.59
CA LEU A 829 9.38 2.40 -18.26
C LEU A 829 9.17 3.60 -17.32
N THR A 830 7.96 3.73 -16.76
CA THR A 830 7.52 4.94 -16.04
C THR A 830 6.82 4.62 -14.71
N ALA A 831 6.83 5.59 -13.81
CA ALA A 831 5.96 5.69 -12.64
C ALA A 831 5.84 7.18 -12.25
N PRO A 832 4.91 7.55 -11.35
CA PRO A 832 4.83 8.91 -10.80
C PRO A 832 6.17 9.42 -10.27
N ASN A 833 6.89 8.59 -9.51
CA ASN A 833 8.15 8.94 -8.83
C ASN A 833 9.03 7.70 -8.58
N ALA A 834 10.30 7.92 -8.24
CA ALA A 834 11.25 6.88 -7.88
C ALA A 834 10.80 6.06 -6.66
N THR A 835 10.13 6.69 -5.69
CA THR A 835 9.62 6.05 -4.46
C THR A 835 8.38 5.19 -4.67
N SER A 836 7.78 5.18 -5.87
CA SER A 836 6.56 4.42 -6.19
C SER A 836 6.68 2.93 -5.85
N ARG A 837 5.71 2.41 -5.10
CA ARG A 837 5.62 1.03 -4.61
C ARG A 837 4.28 0.41 -5.04
N VAL A 838 4.32 -0.66 -5.83
CA VAL A 838 3.11 -1.32 -6.36
C VAL A 838 2.25 -1.92 -5.25
N ASP A 839 2.88 -2.46 -4.20
CA ASP A 839 2.22 -2.96 -3.00
C ASP A 839 1.54 -1.86 -2.15
N MET A 840 1.94 -0.60 -2.34
CA MET A 840 1.31 0.59 -1.75
C MET A 840 0.37 1.32 -2.73
N GLY A 841 0.06 0.73 -3.89
CA GLY A 841 -0.82 1.31 -4.92
C GLY A 841 -0.14 2.25 -5.92
N GLY A 842 1.18 2.40 -5.87
CA GLY A 842 1.96 3.16 -6.85
C GLY A 842 1.91 2.49 -8.24
N THR A 843 1.58 3.26 -9.27
CA THR A 843 1.40 2.73 -10.63
C THR A 843 2.71 2.79 -11.42
N VAL A 844 3.36 1.63 -11.60
CA VAL A 844 4.49 1.45 -12.52
C VAL A 844 3.95 0.93 -13.85
N THR A 845 4.42 1.46 -15.00
CA THR A 845 3.98 1.02 -16.33
C THR A 845 5.13 0.78 -17.30
N ILE A 846 4.90 -0.12 -18.25
CA ILE A 846 5.70 -0.28 -19.47
C ILE A 846 4.82 0.16 -20.65
N GLY A 847 5.34 1.03 -21.52
CA GLY A 847 4.59 1.57 -22.67
C GLY A 847 3.38 2.41 -22.29
N GLY A 848 3.42 3.12 -21.15
CA GLY A 848 2.39 4.08 -20.71
C GLY A 848 1.13 3.48 -20.08
N GLY A 849 0.87 2.17 -20.28
CA GLY A 849 -0.34 1.53 -19.74
C GLY A 849 -0.24 0.02 -19.47
N GLY A 850 0.89 -0.64 -19.78
CA GLY A 850 1.09 -2.05 -19.46
C GLY A 850 1.54 -2.25 -18.02
N THR A 851 0.78 -3.04 -17.26
CA THR A 851 1.10 -3.47 -15.90
C THR A 851 0.89 -4.99 -15.74
N PHE A 852 0.98 -5.52 -14.53
CA PHE A 852 0.79 -6.94 -14.24
C PHE A 852 -0.26 -7.18 -13.15
N ASP A 853 -1.04 -8.25 -13.28
CA ASP A 853 -1.92 -8.74 -12.21
C ASP A 853 -1.14 -9.54 -11.14
N GLY A 854 -1.81 -9.93 -10.05
CA GLY A 854 -1.21 -10.75 -8.99
C GLY A 854 -0.76 -12.15 -9.41
N ASN A 855 -1.12 -12.61 -10.61
CA ASN A 855 -0.68 -13.88 -11.20
C ASN A 855 0.46 -13.68 -12.23
N CYS A 856 1.01 -12.47 -12.35
CA CYS A 856 1.95 -12.05 -13.40
C CYS A 856 1.39 -12.06 -14.83
N ASN A 857 0.07 -12.05 -15.04
CA ASN A 857 -0.50 -11.80 -16.36
C ASN A 857 -0.28 -10.33 -16.74
N ALA A 858 0.14 -10.06 -17.98
CA ALA A 858 0.20 -8.70 -18.49
C ALA A 858 -1.22 -8.14 -18.68
N ILE A 859 -1.46 -6.93 -18.17
CA ILE A 859 -2.76 -6.22 -18.26
C ILE A 859 -2.55 -4.77 -18.71
N GLY A 860 -3.60 -4.17 -19.28
CA GLY A 860 -3.53 -2.82 -19.83
C GLY A 860 -2.79 -2.73 -21.18
N ASN A 861 -2.92 -1.60 -21.87
CA ASN A 861 -2.43 -1.43 -23.23
C ASN A 861 -1.00 -0.87 -23.24
N GLN A 862 -0.09 -1.56 -23.91
CA GLN A 862 1.28 -1.09 -24.13
C GLN A 862 1.38 -0.33 -25.46
N VAL A 863 1.62 0.97 -25.38
CA VAL A 863 1.84 1.84 -26.55
C VAL A 863 3.34 1.89 -26.85
N LYS A 864 3.68 1.89 -28.15
CA LYS A 864 4.99 2.35 -28.62
C LYS A 864 4.83 3.75 -29.22
N GLU A 865 5.64 4.70 -28.77
CA GLU A 865 5.64 6.08 -29.30
C GLU A 865 6.45 6.17 -30.59
N ASN A 866 6.10 7.11 -31.47
CA ASN A 866 6.82 7.36 -32.72
C ASN A 866 7.94 8.39 -32.51
N VAL A 867 9.16 8.04 -32.91
CA VAL A 867 10.34 8.90 -32.86
C VAL A 867 10.77 9.23 -34.29
N ALA A 868 10.74 10.51 -34.64
CA ALA A 868 11.11 10.97 -35.98
C ALA A 868 12.62 10.89 -36.20
N VAL A 869 13.03 10.34 -37.35
CA VAL A 869 14.41 10.35 -37.81
C VAL A 869 14.60 11.57 -38.70
N ASN A 870 15.53 12.46 -38.34
CA ASN A 870 15.81 13.71 -39.05
C ASN A 870 17.30 13.82 -39.36
N GLY A 871 17.67 13.84 -40.64
CA GLY A 871 19.05 14.08 -41.09
C GLY A 871 20.07 13.02 -40.68
N GLY A 872 19.64 11.78 -40.42
CA GLY A 872 20.49 10.72 -39.85
C GLY A 872 20.60 10.75 -38.32
N SER A 873 19.79 11.58 -37.65
CA SER A 873 19.70 11.66 -36.19
C SER A 873 18.35 11.16 -35.66
N LEU A 874 18.39 10.51 -34.49
CA LEU A 874 17.24 10.17 -33.65
C LEU A 874 17.40 10.87 -32.29
N THR A 875 16.44 11.73 -31.93
CA THR A 875 16.45 12.45 -30.65
C THR A 875 15.27 12.02 -29.80
N VAL A 876 15.54 11.68 -28.54
CA VAL A 876 14.53 11.26 -27.54
C VAL A 876 14.69 12.06 -26.25
N THR A 877 13.59 12.38 -25.58
CA THR A 877 13.59 13.04 -24.27
C THR A 877 13.16 12.05 -23.20
N VAL A 878 13.92 11.96 -22.12
CA VAL A 878 13.69 11.07 -20.98
C VAL A 878 13.72 11.87 -19.68
N SER A 879 12.66 11.71 -18.90
CA SER A 879 12.39 12.40 -17.63
C SER A 879 13.32 11.91 -16.53
N ALA A 880 13.48 12.69 -15.46
CA ALA A 880 14.11 12.20 -14.23
C ALA A 880 13.40 10.92 -13.74
N SER A 881 14.19 9.93 -13.34
CA SER A 881 13.70 8.62 -12.89
C SER A 881 12.80 7.96 -13.95
N GLU A 882 13.30 7.81 -15.17
CA GLU A 882 12.63 7.16 -16.30
C GLU A 882 13.66 6.40 -17.16
N ALA A 883 13.21 5.38 -17.88
CA ALA A 883 14.00 4.71 -18.92
C ALA A 883 13.20 4.51 -20.21
N LEU A 884 13.89 4.48 -21.36
CA LEU A 884 13.30 4.40 -22.69
C LEU A 884 14.09 3.45 -23.58
N ILE A 885 13.42 2.47 -24.18
CA ILE A 885 13.95 1.62 -25.26
C ILE A 885 13.54 2.23 -26.60
N LEU A 886 14.48 2.36 -27.53
CA LEU A 886 14.27 2.82 -28.91
C LEU A 886 14.65 1.67 -29.87
N TYR A 887 13.70 1.25 -30.70
CA TYR A 887 13.85 0.12 -31.64
C TYR A 887 14.39 0.64 -32.98
N LEU A 888 15.50 0.05 -33.45
CA LEU A 888 16.21 0.47 -34.67
C LEU A 888 15.78 -0.29 -35.93
#